data_AF-A0A7J5DDG1-F1
#
_entry.id   AF-A0A7J5DDG1-F1
#
_cell.length_a   1.000
_cell.length_b   1.000
_cell.length_c   1.000
_cell.angle_alpha   90.00
_cell.angle_beta   90.00
_cell.angle_gamma   90.00
#
_symmetry.space_group_name_H-M   'P 1'
#
loop_
_entity.id
_entity.type
_entity.pdbx_description
1 polymer ?
#
loop_
_entity_poly.entity_id
_entity_poly.type
_entity_poly.pdbx_seq_one_letter_code
_entity_poly.pdbx_strand_id
1 'polypeptide(L)'
;MDQEPLDRGNAGRSDRADARRDDRGDIRPDARPDPSATGAVPRAEPVVITATDVAGSRFVSGTGAAPDPGRQAAVVAQAESTLPMVVQSLYAQRLSSVELRSGAAGDRFFALTDDRGRDLTLRLDAVPLPSGTVARTHVNTTSDQHVVQLSDRMDPRQVGRALSHEVGELLAVRDRAARAAAGDPEVAGVAPNRQDVLARGGLGSAERRLSLTEEDLGRVGELNYLAARMNDATLDAGQRAESRGELSALVDHLGLRPRVPADSGHYAPELQAADVRRDIVDPHLTPAAAGALRELAVPVERLGAADAVELREFRARAEHARPIGASVGAPVMPGLRPDGSPLPREELAAAAARAAEQRTRAGSATLDQLRAEIATTGEWPARRVVVGGGASLVGRDPEALLVDARGRWHLDPGEGIVQSPDQTRDMRASGMGDAHQFADPTARVPRDAVRLWEDQLAVRGPVVDGTAALLPGQDGRLYTHIRPADGSPDLYVKVEGTPTVATGLPPEMVPGVDRRDAVDLPEALDAVRGQLPAGSPAHARLTGEVGAERALQVLREEGVLDGLRSGGGARAALQTLDATAQWERARAAAPGRVFIGDEIAEGRFDARAASAEGAPKTWLVAGAGGTGVANAEIILEADPEARVTIYGPNLPPALENQVQFTALRERFVSEYGGDGRLTIDIHPDNRVGAVQMSLGPDGKPRFREGRVEADAYVASLGRTAPMPEALRGLSEGTRAGGGQVRGDLMFDRDRQYLGYGVTFEAGGRQHRVEVTGAASQLLPRDVFPRDTQAALTAMAVRQVPSQSGNAAPGFAPVAEQTARLAEARARGTVERHASVPESWGRPAVAGATASGGGANPVANAARLQSGRRTASPGGGVPGSAPVPRAPRPPQPPRPGR
;
A
#
# COMPACT_ATOMS: atom_id res chain seq x y z
N MET A 1 58.11 40.13 26.18
CA MET A 1 57.95 39.98 24.73
C MET A 1 56.47 39.79 24.41
N ASP A 2 55.66 40.82 24.22
CA ASP A 2 55.65 42.20 24.69
C ASP A 2 54.24 42.74 24.40
N GLN A 3 53.71 43.44 25.40
CA GLN A 3 52.80 44.59 25.30
C GLN A 3 51.34 44.40 24.84
N GLU A 4 50.48 44.26 25.85
CA GLU A 4 49.27 45.09 26.10
C GLU A 4 49.59 46.62 26.05
N PRO A 5 48.66 47.62 26.22
CA PRO A 5 47.19 47.58 26.41
C PRO A 5 46.42 48.85 25.86
N LEU A 6 45.19 49.10 26.38
CA LEU A 6 44.62 50.40 26.83
C LEU A 6 43.61 51.20 25.94
N ASP A 7 42.35 51.18 26.43
CA ASP A 7 41.60 52.30 27.06
C ASP A 7 40.64 53.26 26.31
N ARG A 8 39.45 53.35 26.94
CA ARG A 8 38.65 54.54 27.36
C ARG A 8 37.65 55.28 26.45
N GLY A 9 36.47 55.47 27.05
CA GLY A 9 35.67 56.71 27.03
C GLY A 9 34.19 56.49 26.70
N ASN A 10 33.29 56.14 27.62
CA ASN A 10 32.72 56.91 28.75
C ASN A 10 31.90 58.15 28.32
N ALA A 11 30.57 58.13 28.54
CA ALA A 11 29.84 59.04 29.44
C ALA A 11 28.33 59.13 29.10
N GLY A 12 27.49 58.99 30.14
CA GLY A 12 26.54 60.08 30.42
C GLY A 12 25.06 59.76 30.64
N ARG A 13 24.72 59.49 31.92
CA ARG A 13 23.55 59.97 32.67
C ARG A 13 22.16 59.37 32.41
N SER A 14 21.25 59.31 33.38
CA SER A 14 21.24 59.23 34.85
C SER A 14 19.76 59.25 35.26
N ASP A 15 19.51 58.75 36.47
CA ASP A 15 18.33 58.99 37.30
C ASP A 15 17.09 58.13 37.03
N ARG A 16 16.34 57.62 38.00
CA ARG A 16 16.44 57.31 39.45
C ARG A 16 14.97 57.23 39.90
N ALA A 17 14.75 56.53 41.01
CA ALA A 17 13.57 56.53 41.88
C ALA A 17 12.46 55.54 41.49
N ASP A 18 11.85 54.77 42.41
CA ASP A 18 12.21 54.37 43.77
C ASP A 18 11.18 53.33 44.26
N ALA A 19 11.62 52.52 45.23
CA ALA A 19 10.86 51.97 46.35
C ALA A 19 9.55 51.15 46.17
N ARG A 20 9.71 49.82 46.34
CA ARG A 20 9.18 48.96 47.44
C ARG A 20 7.77 49.26 48.02
N ARG A 21 6.85 48.27 47.99
CA ARG A 21 6.48 47.36 49.13
C ARG A 21 5.18 46.57 48.89
N ASP A 22 5.22 45.35 49.45
CA ASP A 22 4.16 44.55 50.10
C ASP A 22 3.01 43.90 49.28
N ASP A 23 3.14 42.58 49.16
CA ASP A 23 2.32 41.54 49.83
C ASP A 23 0.89 41.22 49.32
N ARG A 24 0.68 39.91 49.12
CA ARG A 24 -0.56 39.11 49.11
C ARG A 24 -1.43 39.01 47.85
N GLY A 25 -1.49 37.78 47.33
CA GLY A 25 -2.74 37.02 47.16
C GLY A 25 -3.62 37.35 45.97
N ASP A 26 -3.50 36.58 44.89
CA ASP A 26 -4.58 35.73 44.38
C ASP A 26 -4.17 35.11 43.04
N ILE A 27 -4.03 33.78 43.02
CA ILE A 27 -3.89 32.99 41.81
C ILE A 27 -5.29 32.58 41.38
N ARG A 28 -5.78 33.13 40.27
CA ARG A 28 -6.84 32.52 39.46
C ARG A 28 -6.39 32.38 38.01
N PRO A 29 -6.61 31.21 37.36
CA PRO A 29 -6.17 30.95 36.01
C PRO A 29 -7.28 31.33 35.03
N ASP A 30 -7.01 32.25 34.11
CA ASP A 30 -7.78 32.38 32.87
C ASP A 30 -6.94 33.14 31.83
N ALA A 31 -6.26 32.38 30.98
CA ALA A 31 -5.68 32.90 29.74
C ALA A 31 -5.86 31.84 28.65
N ARG A 32 -6.95 31.98 27.90
CA ARG A 32 -7.11 31.34 26.59
C ARG A 32 -6.00 31.86 25.67
N PRO A 33 -5.30 31.02 24.89
CA PRO A 33 -4.32 31.50 23.93
C PRO A 33 -5.01 32.22 22.76
N ASP A 34 -4.46 33.39 22.42
CA ASP A 34 -4.88 34.30 21.35
C ASP A 34 -4.69 33.65 19.95
N PRO A 35 -5.74 33.56 19.10
CA PRO A 35 -5.67 32.88 17.81
C PRO A 35 -5.08 33.72 16.65
N SER A 36 -4.51 34.90 16.91
CA SER A 36 -4.19 35.86 15.83
C SER A 36 -2.75 35.87 15.31
N ALA A 37 -1.87 34.94 15.71
CA ALA A 37 -0.50 34.84 15.21
C ALA A 37 -0.25 33.59 14.36
N THR A 38 -0.94 33.45 13.22
CA THR A 38 -0.51 32.53 12.16
C THR A 38 -0.45 33.30 10.83
N GLY A 39 0.76 33.67 10.42
CA GLY A 39 1.02 33.99 9.03
C GLY A 39 0.77 32.73 8.21
N ALA A 40 -0.42 32.63 7.61
CA ALA A 40 -0.80 31.49 6.79
C ALA A 40 0.03 31.49 5.51
N VAL A 41 1.10 30.68 5.49
CA VAL A 41 1.74 30.27 4.25
C VAL A 41 0.69 29.47 3.46
N PRO A 42 0.45 29.78 2.17
CA PRO A 42 -0.45 29.00 1.33
C PRO A 42 0.00 27.54 1.35
N ARG A 43 -0.82 26.64 1.88
CA ARG A 43 -0.52 25.21 1.88
C ARG A 43 -0.75 24.69 0.47
N ALA A 44 0.31 24.20 -0.16
CA ALA A 44 0.23 23.55 -1.46
C ALA A 44 -0.70 22.33 -1.36
N GLU A 45 -1.69 22.25 -2.26
CA GLU A 45 -2.44 21.02 -2.46
C GLU A 45 -1.46 19.88 -2.81
N PRO A 46 -1.70 18.63 -2.38
CA PRO A 46 -0.84 17.52 -2.75
C PRO A 46 -0.87 17.38 -4.28
N VAL A 47 0.29 17.48 -4.94
CA VAL A 47 0.42 17.07 -6.35
C VAL A 47 0.01 15.60 -6.46
N VAL A 48 -1.07 15.35 -7.20
CA VAL A 48 -1.52 14.01 -7.54
C VAL A 48 -0.73 13.59 -8.78
N ILE A 49 -0.13 12.40 -8.75
CA ILE A 49 0.72 11.85 -9.82
C ILE A 49 -0.16 10.90 -10.65
N THR A 50 -1.05 11.49 -11.44
CA THR A 50 -2.13 10.75 -12.13
C THR A 50 -2.88 11.70 -13.07
N ALA A 51 -3.38 11.20 -14.21
CA ALA A 51 -4.26 12.00 -15.06
C ALA A 51 -5.57 12.34 -14.32
N THR A 52 -5.76 13.63 -14.00
CA THR A 52 -6.98 14.15 -13.39
C THR A 52 -7.85 14.97 -14.34
N ASP A 53 -9.12 15.10 -13.99
CA ASP A 53 -10.14 15.88 -14.71
C ASP A 53 -9.66 17.32 -14.94
N VAL A 54 -9.89 17.84 -16.14
CA VAL A 54 -9.72 19.27 -16.42
C VAL A 54 -11.09 19.93 -16.32
N ALA A 55 -11.34 20.63 -15.20
CA ALA A 55 -12.64 21.25 -14.91
C ALA A 55 -13.12 22.13 -16.07
N GLY A 56 -14.34 21.88 -16.56
CA GLY A 56 -14.95 22.59 -17.70
C GLY A 56 -14.60 22.01 -19.09
N SER A 57 -13.64 21.09 -19.17
CA SER A 57 -13.29 20.36 -20.41
C SER A 57 -14.16 19.12 -20.57
N ARG A 58 -14.03 18.44 -21.71
CA ARG A 58 -14.62 17.11 -21.90
C ARG A 58 -13.81 16.02 -21.21
N PHE A 59 -12.54 16.25 -20.87
CA PHE A 59 -11.65 15.27 -20.23
C PHE A 59 -12.03 15.07 -18.76
N VAL A 60 -12.87 14.06 -18.53
CA VAL A 60 -13.45 13.76 -17.22
C VAL A 60 -13.51 12.25 -16.98
N SER A 61 -13.37 11.87 -15.73
CA SER A 61 -13.47 10.50 -15.23
C SER A 61 -14.85 9.87 -15.46
N GLY A 62 -15.91 10.68 -15.62
CA GLY A 62 -17.31 10.27 -15.86
C GLY A 62 -18.17 10.31 -14.57
N THR A 63 -19.47 10.61 -14.68
CA THR A 63 -20.36 10.80 -13.51
C THR A 63 -21.21 9.57 -13.15
N GLY A 64 -21.11 9.14 -11.88
CA GLY A 64 -22.20 8.65 -11.02
C GLY A 64 -22.98 7.36 -11.35
N ALA A 65 -22.94 6.84 -12.58
CA ALA A 65 -23.60 5.58 -12.92
C ALA A 65 -22.58 4.44 -13.10
N ALA A 66 -22.98 3.23 -12.71
CA ALA A 66 -22.26 2.00 -13.04
C ALA A 66 -22.09 1.92 -14.57
N PRO A 67 -20.87 1.84 -15.12
CA PRO A 67 -20.74 1.57 -16.54
C PRO A 67 -21.18 0.12 -16.81
N ASP A 68 -21.83 -0.09 -17.96
CA ASP A 68 -22.07 -1.43 -18.52
C ASP A 68 -20.70 -2.15 -18.66
N PRO A 69 -20.57 -3.44 -18.30
CA PRO A 69 -19.39 -4.26 -18.60
C PRO A 69 -18.84 -4.10 -20.04
N GLY A 70 -19.71 -3.82 -21.02
CA GLY A 70 -19.29 -3.49 -22.39
C GLY A 70 -18.41 -2.24 -22.51
N ARG A 71 -18.56 -1.26 -21.61
CA ARG A 71 -17.75 -0.03 -21.56
C ARG A 71 -16.30 -0.32 -21.19
N GLN A 72 -16.06 -1.15 -20.17
CA GLN A 72 -14.70 -1.51 -19.74
C GLN A 72 -13.93 -2.16 -20.88
N ALA A 73 -14.56 -3.12 -21.56
CA ALA A 73 -13.96 -3.79 -22.72
C ALA A 73 -13.65 -2.79 -23.85
N ALA A 74 -14.56 -1.84 -24.11
CA ALA A 74 -14.35 -0.80 -25.11
C ALA A 74 -13.19 0.15 -24.76
N VAL A 75 -13.06 0.56 -23.50
CA VAL A 75 -11.94 1.39 -23.02
C VAL A 75 -10.61 0.67 -23.18
N VAL A 76 -10.51 -0.60 -22.75
CA VAL A 76 -9.28 -1.40 -22.91
C VAL A 76 -8.94 -1.62 -24.38
N ALA A 77 -9.91 -2.00 -25.22
CA ALA A 77 -9.68 -2.20 -26.65
C ALA A 77 -9.22 -0.91 -27.34
N GLN A 78 -9.83 0.23 -26.99
CA GLN A 78 -9.39 1.53 -27.48
C GLN A 78 -7.98 1.84 -27.01
N ALA A 79 -7.64 1.55 -25.75
CA ALA A 79 -6.31 1.78 -25.19
C ALA A 79 -5.24 0.96 -25.91
N GLU A 80 -5.49 -0.33 -26.13
CA GLU A 80 -4.58 -1.20 -26.87
C GLU A 80 -4.37 -0.73 -28.32
N SER A 81 -5.43 -0.24 -28.98
CA SER A 81 -5.31 0.29 -30.35
C SER A 81 -4.58 1.65 -30.43
N THR A 82 -4.67 2.46 -29.36
CA THR A 82 -4.19 3.84 -29.35
C THR A 82 -2.76 3.97 -28.84
N LEU A 83 -2.32 3.07 -27.94
CA LEU A 83 -0.99 3.15 -27.34
C LEU A 83 0.14 3.16 -28.39
N PRO A 84 0.15 2.30 -29.43
CA PRO A 84 1.21 2.35 -30.45
C PRO A 84 1.29 3.72 -31.14
N MET A 85 0.14 4.33 -31.44
CA MET A 85 0.08 5.68 -32.01
C MET A 85 0.65 6.72 -31.05
N VAL A 86 0.28 6.69 -29.77
CA VAL A 86 0.80 7.62 -28.75
C VAL A 86 2.33 7.51 -28.64
N VAL A 87 2.84 6.28 -28.54
CA VAL A 87 4.28 6.05 -28.44
C VAL A 87 5.02 6.51 -29.70
N GLN A 88 4.53 6.13 -30.90
CA GLN A 88 5.20 6.47 -32.16
C GLN A 88 5.11 7.96 -32.53
N SER A 89 4.02 8.64 -32.15
CA SER A 89 3.82 10.06 -32.51
C SER A 89 4.46 11.01 -31.51
N LEU A 90 4.46 10.68 -30.22
CA LEU A 90 4.87 11.61 -29.17
C LEU A 90 6.23 11.23 -28.55
N TYR A 91 6.54 9.93 -28.48
CA TYR A 91 7.67 9.42 -27.69
C TYR A 91 8.63 8.56 -28.50
N ALA A 92 8.61 8.59 -29.84
CA ALA A 92 9.44 7.72 -30.68
C ALA A 92 10.96 7.90 -30.48
N GLN A 93 11.39 9.05 -29.95
CA GLN A 93 12.80 9.29 -29.59
C GLN A 93 13.19 8.64 -28.26
N ARG A 94 12.21 8.33 -27.40
CA ARG A 94 12.39 7.81 -26.03
C ARG A 94 11.98 6.35 -25.88
N LEU A 95 11.09 5.87 -26.75
CA LEU A 95 10.55 4.53 -26.75
C LEU A 95 10.57 3.98 -28.18
N SER A 96 11.05 2.75 -28.28
CA SER A 96 11.11 1.95 -29.51
C SER A 96 10.42 0.61 -29.29
N SER A 97 10.10 -0.10 -30.39
CA SER A 97 9.52 -1.46 -30.38
C SER A 97 8.23 -1.59 -29.55
N VAL A 98 7.07 -1.33 -30.15
CA VAL A 98 5.76 -1.51 -29.48
C VAL A 98 5.12 -2.83 -29.89
N GLU A 99 5.29 -3.86 -29.07
CA GLU A 99 4.73 -5.19 -29.35
C GLU A 99 3.72 -5.60 -28.29
N LEU A 100 2.49 -5.88 -28.72
CA LEU A 100 1.48 -6.47 -27.85
C LEU A 100 1.72 -7.97 -27.73
N ARG A 101 1.99 -8.44 -26.51
CA ARG A 101 2.26 -9.83 -26.18
C ARG A 101 1.18 -10.37 -25.25
N SER A 102 0.97 -11.68 -25.35
CA SER A 102 0.12 -12.42 -24.41
C SER A 102 1.01 -13.19 -23.44
N GLY A 103 0.82 -12.93 -22.16
CA GLY A 103 1.39 -13.70 -21.07
C GLY A 103 0.79 -15.10 -21.01
N ALA A 104 1.47 -15.96 -20.27
CA ALA A 104 1.08 -17.37 -20.15
C ALA A 104 -0.27 -17.58 -19.41
N ALA A 105 -0.72 -16.57 -18.65
CA ALA A 105 -2.02 -16.55 -17.97
C ALA A 105 -3.14 -15.91 -18.82
N GLY A 106 -2.86 -15.57 -20.09
CA GLY A 106 -3.81 -14.90 -20.99
C GLY A 106 -3.94 -13.39 -20.78
N ASP A 107 -3.12 -12.81 -19.90
CA ASP A 107 -2.97 -11.38 -19.73
C ASP A 107 -2.24 -10.76 -20.93
N ARG A 108 -2.68 -9.59 -21.38
CA ARG A 108 -2.07 -8.86 -22.51
C ARG A 108 -1.25 -7.70 -21.97
N PHE A 109 -0.04 -7.51 -22.49
CA PHE A 109 0.85 -6.41 -22.13
C PHE A 109 1.69 -5.97 -23.32
N PHE A 110 2.10 -4.72 -23.32
CA PHE A 110 3.03 -4.19 -24.31
C PHE A 110 4.47 -4.37 -23.81
N ALA A 111 5.32 -4.95 -24.65
CA ALA A 111 6.77 -4.87 -24.48
C ALA A 111 7.25 -3.61 -25.23
N LEU A 112 8.05 -2.79 -24.55
CA LEU A 112 8.63 -1.54 -25.05
C LEU A 112 10.12 -1.54 -24.71
N THR A 113 10.92 -0.85 -25.52
CA THR A 113 12.35 -0.64 -25.24
C THR A 113 12.65 0.84 -25.20
N ASP A 114 13.28 1.32 -24.12
CA ASP A 114 13.66 2.74 -24.01
C ASP A 114 14.86 3.12 -24.89
N ASP A 115 15.15 4.41 -24.99
CA ASP A 115 16.27 4.98 -25.75
C ASP A 115 17.66 4.53 -25.27
N ARG A 116 17.73 3.90 -24.09
CA ARG A 116 18.94 3.31 -23.52
C ARG A 116 19.02 1.80 -23.77
N GLY A 117 18.07 1.22 -24.50
CA GLY A 117 18.02 -0.21 -24.80
C GLY A 117 17.52 -1.06 -23.63
N ARG A 118 16.86 -0.49 -22.62
CA ARG A 118 16.25 -1.25 -21.53
C ARG A 118 14.80 -1.58 -21.85
N ASP A 119 14.45 -2.84 -21.64
CA ASP A 119 13.10 -3.32 -21.83
C ASP A 119 12.20 -2.95 -20.65
N LEU A 120 10.95 -2.67 -20.96
CA LEU A 120 9.89 -2.50 -19.97
C LEU A 120 8.59 -3.11 -20.46
N THR A 121 7.68 -3.37 -19.53
CA THR A 121 6.35 -3.86 -19.84
C THR A 121 5.28 -2.90 -19.34
N LEU A 122 4.23 -2.72 -20.16
CA LEU A 122 3.09 -1.89 -19.82
C LEU A 122 1.80 -2.67 -20.02
N ARG A 123 1.07 -2.92 -18.94
CA ARG A 123 -0.28 -3.51 -18.99
C ARG A 123 -1.33 -2.41 -18.89
N LEU A 124 -2.41 -2.56 -19.65
CA LEU A 124 -3.55 -1.66 -19.63
C LEU A 124 -4.76 -2.37 -18.99
N ASP A 125 -5.51 -1.68 -18.15
CA ASP A 125 -6.76 -2.16 -17.56
C ASP A 125 -7.75 -0.98 -17.42
N ALA A 126 -9.05 -1.29 -17.29
CA ALA A 126 -10.09 -0.28 -17.02
C ALA A 126 -10.83 -0.67 -15.74
N VAL A 127 -10.80 0.17 -14.72
CA VAL A 127 -11.32 -0.15 -13.37
C VAL A 127 -12.12 1.02 -12.81
N PRO A 128 -12.96 0.80 -11.78
CA PRO A 128 -13.52 1.89 -11.00
C PRO A 128 -12.39 2.72 -10.39
N LEU A 129 -12.34 4.01 -10.71
CA LEU A 129 -11.41 4.98 -10.13
C LEU A 129 -12.18 6.04 -9.33
N PRO A 130 -11.53 6.70 -8.34
CA PRO A 130 -12.11 7.83 -7.63
C PRO A 130 -12.61 8.93 -8.58
N SER A 131 -13.68 9.62 -8.18
CA SER A 131 -14.16 10.80 -8.91
C SER A 131 -13.03 11.82 -9.09
N GLY A 132 -12.84 12.31 -10.31
CA GLY A 132 -11.75 13.25 -10.64
C GLY A 132 -10.47 12.58 -11.14
N THR A 133 -10.34 11.25 -11.03
CA THR A 133 -9.20 10.48 -11.55
C THR A 133 -9.59 9.82 -12.88
N VAL A 134 -8.95 10.26 -13.96
CA VAL A 134 -9.20 9.77 -15.33
C VAL A 134 -8.39 8.50 -15.58
N ALA A 135 -7.13 8.49 -15.17
CA ALA A 135 -6.25 7.34 -15.24
C ALA A 135 -5.26 7.37 -14.08
N ARG A 136 -4.61 6.24 -13.80
CA ARG A 136 -3.53 6.08 -12.82
C ARG A 136 -2.50 5.06 -13.29
N THR A 137 -1.23 5.38 -13.13
CA THR A 137 -0.12 4.43 -13.36
C THR A 137 0.40 3.83 -12.06
N HIS A 138 0.58 2.52 -12.05
CA HIS A 138 1.42 1.81 -11.09
C HIS A 138 2.84 1.74 -11.66
N VAL A 139 3.75 2.52 -11.08
CA VAL A 139 5.15 2.55 -11.52
C VAL A 139 6.00 1.62 -10.66
N ASN A 140 6.83 0.81 -11.31
CA ASN A 140 7.81 -0.04 -10.66
C ASN A 140 9.12 -0.01 -11.46
N THR A 141 10.01 0.90 -11.06
CA THR A 141 11.34 1.06 -11.66
C THR A 141 12.35 0.01 -11.19
N THR A 142 11.97 -0.84 -10.21
CA THR A 142 12.77 -1.99 -9.78
C THR A 142 12.69 -3.14 -10.78
N SER A 143 11.49 -3.47 -11.28
CA SER A 143 11.28 -4.59 -12.21
C SER A 143 10.96 -4.16 -13.64
N ASP A 144 10.79 -2.85 -13.88
CA ASP A 144 10.34 -2.29 -15.16
C ASP A 144 8.99 -2.87 -15.65
N GLN A 145 8.14 -3.29 -14.70
CA GLN A 145 6.76 -3.73 -14.96
C GLN A 145 5.76 -2.67 -14.51
N HIS A 146 4.98 -2.15 -15.45
CA HIS A 146 4.07 -1.03 -15.22
C HIS A 146 2.63 -1.40 -15.55
N VAL A 147 1.68 -0.73 -14.90
CA VAL A 147 0.24 -0.89 -15.19
C VAL A 147 -0.42 0.47 -15.26
N VAL A 148 -1.12 0.77 -16.36
CA VAL A 148 -2.02 1.92 -16.47
C VAL A 148 -3.45 1.42 -16.26
N GLN A 149 -4.12 1.99 -15.27
CA GLN A 149 -5.54 1.80 -14.99
C GLN A 149 -6.31 3.03 -15.46
N LEU A 150 -7.23 2.84 -16.40
CA LEU A 150 -8.13 3.88 -16.91
C LEU A 150 -9.46 3.81 -16.15
N SER A 151 -10.15 4.95 -15.99
CA SER A 151 -11.50 4.96 -15.43
C SER A 151 -12.43 4.13 -16.32
N ASP A 152 -13.17 3.21 -15.71
CA ASP A 152 -14.20 2.42 -16.40
C ASP A 152 -15.41 3.24 -16.87
N ARG A 153 -15.54 4.48 -16.38
CA ARG A 153 -16.58 5.45 -16.75
C ARG A 153 -16.14 6.42 -17.85
N MET A 154 -14.88 6.35 -18.29
CA MET A 154 -14.32 7.25 -19.31
C MET A 154 -14.99 7.08 -20.68
N ASP A 155 -15.10 8.17 -21.45
CA ASP A 155 -15.36 8.08 -22.89
C ASP A 155 -14.12 7.50 -23.61
N PRO A 156 -14.22 6.38 -24.36
CA PRO A 156 -13.13 5.84 -25.15
C PRO A 156 -12.40 6.87 -26.03
N ARG A 157 -13.09 7.92 -26.50
CA ARG A 157 -12.46 9.01 -27.29
C ARG A 157 -11.35 9.75 -26.53
N GLN A 158 -11.36 9.72 -25.20
CA GLN A 158 -10.41 10.41 -24.33
C GLN A 158 -9.19 9.55 -23.98
N VAL A 159 -9.25 8.25 -24.28
CA VAL A 159 -8.22 7.29 -23.89
C VAL A 159 -6.83 7.69 -24.40
N GLY A 160 -6.71 8.21 -25.62
CA GLY A 160 -5.41 8.62 -26.13
C GLY A 160 -4.81 9.83 -25.38
N ARG A 161 -5.64 10.76 -24.91
CA ARG A 161 -5.20 11.88 -24.07
C ARG A 161 -4.73 11.37 -22.71
N ALA A 162 -5.51 10.48 -22.08
CA ALA A 162 -5.14 9.86 -20.81
C ALA A 162 -3.85 9.04 -20.93
N LEU A 163 -3.70 8.20 -21.95
CA LEU A 163 -2.47 7.44 -22.19
C LEU A 163 -1.26 8.35 -22.44
N SER A 164 -1.45 9.48 -23.12
CA SER A 164 -0.35 10.43 -23.35
C SER A 164 0.12 11.07 -22.05
N HIS A 165 -0.81 11.37 -21.13
CA HIS A 165 -0.47 11.81 -19.79
C HIS A 165 0.34 10.75 -19.04
N GLU A 166 -0.23 9.56 -18.88
CA GLU A 166 0.34 8.48 -18.07
C GLU A 166 1.69 7.99 -18.61
N VAL A 167 1.88 7.92 -19.93
CA VAL A 167 3.17 7.57 -20.55
C VAL A 167 4.20 8.68 -20.35
N GLY A 168 3.80 9.95 -20.44
CA GLY A 168 4.68 11.09 -20.18
C GLY A 168 5.22 11.08 -18.74
N GLU A 169 4.32 10.87 -17.78
CA GLU A 169 4.65 10.74 -16.36
C GLU A 169 5.54 9.51 -16.09
N LEU A 170 5.19 8.34 -16.63
CA LEU A 170 5.98 7.12 -16.52
C LEU A 170 7.43 7.33 -16.99
N LEU A 171 7.59 7.97 -18.15
CA LEU A 171 8.91 8.25 -18.71
C LEU A 171 9.70 9.28 -17.90
N ALA A 172 9.02 10.23 -17.24
CA ALA A 172 9.65 11.17 -16.31
C ALA A 172 10.18 10.45 -15.06
N VAL A 173 9.36 9.58 -14.46
CA VAL A 173 9.74 8.78 -13.29
C VAL A 173 10.92 7.87 -13.61
N ARG A 174 10.88 7.17 -14.75
CA ARG A 174 11.98 6.29 -15.21
C ARG A 174 13.27 7.05 -15.46
N ASP A 175 13.18 8.25 -16.03
CA ASP A 175 14.36 9.09 -16.25
C ASP A 175 15.00 9.51 -14.93
N ARG A 176 14.18 10.01 -13.99
CA ARG A 176 14.63 10.36 -12.63
C ARG A 176 15.28 9.16 -11.93
N ALA A 177 14.66 7.99 -11.99
CA ALA A 177 15.20 6.78 -11.37
C ALA A 177 16.56 6.39 -11.96
N ALA A 178 16.71 6.46 -13.29
CA ALA A 178 17.98 6.18 -13.95
C ALA A 178 19.07 7.21 -13.62
N ARG A 179 18.74 8.51 -13.60
CA ARG A 179 19.67 9.57 -13.22
C ARG A 179 20.10 9.45 -11.75
N ALA A 180 19.17 9.11 -10.86
CA ALA A 180 19.47 8.86 -9.45
C ALA A 180 20.42 7.66 -9.28
N ALA A 181 20.15 6.56 -9.99
CA ALA A 181 21.04 5.39 -9.99
C ALA A 181 22.43 5.69 -10.58
N ALA A 182 22.53 6.65 -11.51
CA ALA A 182 23.80 7.14 -12.04
C ALA A 182 24.54 8.13 -11.12
N GLY A 183 23.97 8.48 -9.95
CA GLY A 183 24.57 9.40 -8.99
C GLY A 183 24.49 10.87 -9.39
N ASP A 184 23.53 11.25 -10.25
CA ASP A 184 23.32 12.64 -10.63
C ASP A 184 22.93 13.49 -9.41
N PRO A 185 23.74 14.50 -9.02
CA PRO A 185 23.52 15.28 -7.80
C PRO A 185 22.25 16.14 -7.82
N GLU A 186 21.59 16.31 -8.98
CA GLU A 186 20.31 17.02 -9.05
C GLU A 186 19.11 16.18 -8.61
N VAL A 187 19.23 14.84 -8.64
CA VAL A 187 18.12 13.92 -8.34
C VAL A 187 18.48 12.81 -7.34
N ALA A 188 19.75 12.39 -7.27
CA ALA A 188 20.22 11.42 -6.28
C ALA A 188 20.24 12.09 -4.91
N GLY A 189 19.60 11.50 -3.90
CA GLY A 189 19.49 12.15 -2.59
C GLY A 189 18.42 13.23 -2.49
N VAL A 190 17.78 13.60 -3.60
CA VAL A 190 16.89 14.78 -3.69
C VAL A 190 15.46 14.34 -3.93
N ALA A 191 14.55 14.80 -3.07
CA ALA A 191 13.11 14.57 -3.26
C ALA A 191 12.62 15.28 -4.53
N PRO A 192 11.71 14.68 -5.33
CA PRO A 192 11.12 15.32 -6.50
C PRO A 192 10.51 16.67 -6.15
N ASN A 193 10.58 17.62 -7.09
CA ASN A 193 9.84 18.87 -6.94
C ASN A 193 8.33 18.55 -6.85
N ARG A 194 7.65 19.19 -5.91
CA ARG A 194 6.22 19.01 -5.63
C ARG A 194 5.44 20.32 -5.79
N GLN A 195 6.09 21.39 -6.23
CA GLN A 195 5.39 22.60 -6.61
C GLN A 195 4.98 22.47 -8.07
N ASP A 196 3.68 22.34 -8.29
CA ASP A 196 3.09 22.38 -9.61
C ASP A 196 3.39 23.75 -10.24
N VAL A 197 4.25 23.74 -11.27
CA VAL A 197 4.66 24.95 -11.98
C VAL A 197 3.57 25.40 -12.95
N LEU A 198 2.74 24.47 -13.42
CA LEU A 198 1.65 24.71 -14.37
C LEU A 198 0.31 25.02 -13.68
N ALA A 199 0.22 24.88 -12.36
CA ALA A 199 -0.92 25.35 -11.58
C ALA A 199 -1.04 26.89 -11.61
N ARG A 200 -2.28 27.36 -11.63
CA ARG A 200 -2.62 28.79 -11.59
C ARG A 200 -2.43 29.35 -10.18
N GLY A 201 -1.56 30.35 -10.09
CA GLY A 201 -1.13 31.01 -8.85
C GLY A 201 0.23 31.63 -9.13
N GLY A 202 0.58 32.75 -8.49
CA GLY A 202 1.86 33.41 -8.76
C GLY A 202 3.01 32.43 -8.60
N LEU A 203 3.94 32.39 -9.57
CA LEU A 203 5.22 31.72 -9.40
C LEU A 203 5.82 32.30 -8.11
N GLY A 204 5.96 31.49 -7.06
CA GLY A 204 6.50 31.98 -5.79
C GLY A 204 7.88 32.62 -6.01
N SER A 205 8.30 33.49 -5.10
CA SER A 205 9.60 34.21 -5.17
C SER A 205 10.85 33.31 -5.14
N ALA A 206 10.70 31.99 -5.20
CA ALA A 206 11.77 31.02 -5.34
C ALA A 206 12.11 30.80 -6.82
N GLU A 207 12.52 31.87 -7.51
CA GLU A 207 12.89 31.88 -8.94
C GLU A 207 14.09 30.99 -9.29
N ARG A 208 14.78 30.38 -8.30
CA ARG A 208 16.10 29.79 -8.52
C ARG A 208 16.14 28.34 -9.00
N ARG A 209 15.00 27.66 -9.21
CA ARG A 209 14.92 26.34 -9.89
C ARG A 209 13.45 25.94 -10.11
N LEU A 210 12.77 26.62 -11.04
CA LEU A 210 11.47 26.14 -11.52
C LEU A 210 11.73 24.93 -12.43
N SER A 211 11.32 23.73 -12.00
CA SER A 211 11.37 22.50 -12.80
C SER A 211 10.00 21.85 -12.85
N LEU A 212 9.65 21.30 -14.01
CA LEU A 212 8.40 20.55 -14.19
C LEU A 212 8.39 19.33 -13.26
N THR A 213 7.26 19.12 -12.62
CA THR A 213 6.95 17.89 -11.88
C THR A 213 6.67 16.73 -12.85
N GLU A 214 6.56 15.51 -12.32
CA GLU A 214 6.18 14.33 -13.12
C GLU A 214 4.75 14.48 -13.69
N GLU A 215 3.83 15.04 -12.91
CA GLU A 215 2.47 15.41 -13.33
C GLU A 215 2.50 16.47 -14.44
N ASP A 216 3.34 17.51 -14.31
CA ASP A 216 3.49 18.54 -15.33
C ASP A 216 3.93 17.94 -16.68
N LEU A 217 4.86 16.98 -16.64
CA LEU A 217 5.32 16.28 -17.84
C LEU A 217 4.22 15.39 -18.45
N GLY A 218 3.32 14.84 -17.62
CA GLY A 218 2.07 14.23 -18.09
C GLY A 218 1.17 15.25 -18.82
N ARG A 219 0.99 16.45 -18.26
CA ARG A 219 0.22 17.54 -18.91
C ARG A 219 0.83 18.01 -20.21
N VAL A 220 2.15 18.06 -20.31
CA VAL A 220 2.84 18.31 -21.58
C VAL A 220 2.57 17.19 -22.59
N GLY A 221 2.49 15.94 -22.16
CA GLY A 221 2.03 14.81 -22.98
C GLY A 221 0.64 15.04 -23.58
N GLU A 222 -0.30 15.56 -22.79
CA GLU A 222 -1.64 15.92 -23.29
C GLU A 222 -1.61 17.05 -24.33
N LEU A 223 -0.81 18.10 -24.11
CA LEU A 223 -0.62 19.18 -25.10
C LEU A 223 -0.11 18.64 -26.43
N ASN A 224 0.90 17.77 -26.37
CA ASN A 224 1.49 17.12 -27.54
C ASN A 224 0.46 16.24 -28.28
N TYR A 225 -0.34 15.47 -27.55
CA TYR A 225 -1.39 14.64 -28.12
C TYR A 225 -2.47 15.44 -28.85
N LEU A 226 -3.01 16.48 -28.19
CA LEU A 226 -4.08 17.31 -28.77
C LEU A 226 -3.58 18.10 -29.98
N ALA A 227 -2.33 18.58 -29.94
CA ALA A 227 -1.69 19.23 -31.08
C ALA A 227 -1.49 18.27 -32.27
N ALA A 228 -1.10 17.01 -32.02
CA ALA A 228 -1.00 16.00 -33.07
C ALA A 228 -2.37 15.74 -33.70
N ARG A 229 -3.42 15.55 -32.89
CA ARG A 229 -4.78 15.29 -33.38
C ARG A 229 -5.38 16.45 -34.17
N MET A 230 -5.23 17.70 -33.72
CA MET A 230 -5.79 18.83 -34.47
C MET A 230 -5.17 18.99 -35.87
N ASN A 231 -3.97 18.42 -36.09
CA ASN A 231 -3.26 18.43 -37.36
C ASN A 231 -3.36 17.10 -38.13
N ASP A 232 -4.06 16.10 -37.61
CA ASP A 232 -4.16 14.78 -38.25
C ASP A 232 -5.19 14.81 -39.39
N ALA A 233 -4.68 14.73 -40.63
CA ALA A 233 -5.50 14.78 -41.84
C ALA A 233 -6.43 13.56 -42.01
N THR A 234 -6.23 12.49 -41.26
CA THR A 234 -7.13 11.32 -41.27
C THR A 234 -8.41 11.55 -40.45
N LEU A 235 -8.40 12.57 -39.58
CA LEU A 235 -9.56 12.97 -38.79
C LEU A 235 -10.44 13.96 -39.56
N ASP A 236 -11.74 13.88 -39.31
CA ASP A 236 -12.69 14.84 -39.90
C ASP A 236 -12.48 16.26 -39.32
N ALA A 237 -13.06 17.26 -39.99
CA ALA A 237 -12.91 18.65 -39.58
C ALA A 237 -13.48 18.94 -38.18
N GLY A 238 -14.54 18.23 -37.77
CA GLY A 238 -15.15 18.37 -36.45
C GLY A 238 -14.25 17.82 -35.33
N GLN A 239 -13.65 16.66 -35.54
CA GLN A 239 -12.70 16.04 -34.60
C GLN A 239 -11.43 16.87 -34.44
N ARG A 240 -10.94 17.47 -35.53
CA ARG A 240 -9.79 18.40 -35.47
C ARG A 240 -10.14 19.69 -34.74
N ALA A 241 -11.31 20.28 -35.01
CA ALA A 241 -11.80 21.46 -34.30
C ALA A 241 -11.98 21.20 -32.80
N GLU A 242 -12.59 20.07 -32.44
CA GLU A 242 -12.72 19.63 -31.04
C GLU A 242 -11.35 19.48 -30.34
N SER A 243 -10.37 18.87 -31.03
CA SER A 243 -9.02 18.72 -30.47
C SER A 243 -8.33 20.07 -30.25
N ARG A 244 -8.54 21.04 -31.15
CA ARG A 244 -8.04 22.42 -31.00
C ARG A 244 -8.72 23.15 -29.84
N GLY A 245 -10.03 22.98 -29.68
CA GLY A 245 -10.79 23.51 -28.56
C GLY A 245 -10.31 23.02 -27.20
N GLU A 246 -10.17 21.70 -27.08
CA GLU A 246 -9.62 21.04 -25.88
C GLU A 246 -8.17 21.46 -25.61
N LEU A 247 -7.35 21.67 -26.65
CA LEU A 247 -6.00 22.21 -26.51
C LEU A 247 -6.03 23.64 -25.94
N SER A 248 -6.89 24.51 -26.48
CA SER A 248 -7.07 25.88 -26.00
C SER A 248 -7.53 25.93 -24.53
N ALA A 249 -8.41 25.00 -24.13
CA ALA A 249 -8.86 24.82 -22.76
C ALA A 249 -7.73 24.34 -21.83
N LEU A 250 -6.90 23.39 -22.27
CA LEU A 250 -5.75 22.93 -21.50
C LEU A 250 -4.69 24.02 -21.33
N VAL A 251 -4.40 24.80 -22.39
CA VAL A 251 -3.51 25.98 -22.33
C VAL A 251 -4.04 27.01 -21.32
N ASP A 252 -5.37 27.20 -21.26
CA ASP A 252 -5.99 28.01 -20.21
C ASP A 252 -5.72 27.38 -18.84
N HIS A 253 -6.12 26.14 -18.63
CA HIS A 253 -6.00 25.41 -17.36
C HIS A 253 -4.59 25.46 -16.76
N LEU A 254 -3.56 25.21 -17.57
CA LEU A 254 -2.13 25.17 -17.18
C LEU A 254 -1.50 26.56 -16.97
N GLY A 255 -2.30 27.63 -16.98
CA GLY A 255 -1.79 28.99 -16.76
C GLY A 255 -0.79 29.47 -17.83
N LEU A 256 -0.79 28.84 -19.01
CA LEU A 256 0.09 29.17 -20.13
C LEU A 256 -0.40 30.39 -20.92
N ARG A 257 -1.56 30.95 -20.53
CA ARG A 257 -2.13 32.20 -21.07
C ARG A 257 -2.67 33.10 -19.97
N PRO A 258 -2.61 34.43 -20.12
CA PRO A 258 -3.27 35.35 -19.19
C PRO A 258 -4.80 35.20 -19.27
N ARG A 259 -5.48 35.28 -18.13
CA ARG A 259 -6.95 35.26 -18.05
C ARG A 259 -7.54 36.65 -18.05
N VAL A 260 -6.86 37.58 -17.40
CA VAL A 260 -7.35 38.94 -17.23
C VAL A 260 -7.24 39.73 -18.54
N PRO A 261 -8.17 40.68 -18.77
CA PRO A 261 -8.09 41.61 -19.89
C PRO A 261 -6.77 42.38 -19.92
N ALA A 262 -6.30 42.74 -21.12
CA ALA A 262 -5.01 43.42 -21.32
C ALA A 262 -4.91 44.81 -20.65
N ASP A 263 -6.05 45.42 -20.34
CA ASP A 263 -6.18 46.71 -19.64
C ASP A 263 -6.23 46.57 -18.10
N SER A 264 -6.23 45.33 -17.57
CA SER A 264 -6.16 45.07 -16.13
C SER A 264 -4.76 45.34 -15.56
N GLY A 265 -4.67 45.94 -14.38
CA GLY A 265 -3.41 46.09 -13.65
C GLY A 265 -2.73 44.76 -13.26
N HIS A 266 -3.49 43.64 -13.29
CA HIS A 266 -2.97 42.29 -13.06
C HIS A 266 -2.47 41.58 -14.32
N TYR A 267 -2.63 42.19 -15.49
CA TYR A 267 -2.27 41.57 -16.77
C TYR A 267 -0.77 41.33 -16.91
N ALA A 268 0.07 42.33 -16.61
CA ALA A 268 1.51 42.19 -16.75
C ALA A 268 2.09 41.08 -15.85
N PRO A 269 1.71 40.95 -14.56
CA PRO A 269 2.11 39.81 -13.73
C PRO A 269 1.63 38.44 -14.25
N GLU A 270 0.39 38.33 -14.72
CA GLU A 270 -0.11 37.06 -15.28
C GLU A 270 0.59 36.70 -16.58
N LEU A 271 0.84 37.68 -17.45
CA LEU A 271 1.56 37.48 -18.71
C LEU A 271 3.00 37.02 -18.44
N GLN A 272 3.71 37.67 -17.52
CA GLN A 272 5.07 37.27 -17.12
C GLN A 272 5.08 35.84 -16.58
N ALA A 273 4.13 35.48 -15.72
CA ALA A 273 4.05 34.10 -15.20
C ALA A 273 3.74 33.09 -16.32
N ALA A 274 2.89 33.46 -17.28
CA ALA A 274 2.61 32.63 -18.45
C ALA A 274 3.81 32.51 -19.41
N ASP A 275 4.61 33.57 -19.59
CA ASP A 275 5.85 33.53 -20.37
C ASP A 275 6.85 32.54 -19.74
N VAL A 276 7.10 32.64 -18.43
CA VAL A 276 8.01 31.73 -17.72
C VAL A 276 7.57 30.26 -17.83
N ARG A 277 6.27 29.98 -17.65
CA ARG A 277 5.75 28.61 -17.83
C ARG A 277 5.94 28.10 -19.26
N ARG A 278 5.74 28.95 -20.26
CA ARG A 278 5.96 28.60 -21.67
C ARG A 278 7.42 28.30 -21.96
N ASP A 279 8.35 29.10 -21.44
CA ASP A 279 9.79 28.86 -21.60
C ASP A 279 10.23 27.53 -20.97
N ILE A 280 9.65 27.15 -19.84
CA ILE A 280 9.94 25.87 -19.17
C ILE A 280 9.34 24.68 -19.93
N VAL A 281 8.16 24.84 -20.55
CA VAL A 281 7.48 23.77 -21.29
C VAL A 281 8.03 23.58 -22.70
N ASP A 282 8.52 24.63 -23.37
CA ASP A 282 8.97 24.61 -24.77
C ASP A 282 9.93 23.46 -25.13
N PRO A 283 10.96 23.13 -24.31
CA PRO A 283 11.88 22.02 -24.61
C PRO A 283 11.22 20.63 -24.66
N HIS A 284 10.01 20.50 -24.11
CA HIS A 284 9.27 19.24 -24.03
C HIS A 284 8.13 19.16 -25.06
N LEU A 285 7.93 20.21 -25.87
CA LEU A 285 6.89 20.24 -26.90
C LEU A 285 7.37 19.64 -28.22
N THR A 286 6.46 18.94 -28.89
CA THR A 286 6.60 18.62 -30.30
C THR A 286 6.51 19.91 -31.14
N PRO A 287 7.08 19.94 -32.37
CA PRO A 287 6.98 21.12 -33.23
C PRO A 287 5.53 21.57 -33.50
N ALA A 288 4.60 20.62 -33.62
CA ALA A 288 3.18 20.90 -33.79
C ALA A 288 2.57 21.57 -32.53
N ALA A 289 2.91 21.09 -31.34
CA ALA A 289 2.44 21.67 -30.09
C ALA A 289 3.04 23.06 -29.83
N ALA A 290 4.33 23.26 -30.10
CA ALA A 290 4.95 24.59 -30.03
C ALA A 290 4.30 25.59 -31.00
N GLY A 291 3.96 25.14 -32.22
CA GLY A 291 3.19 25.94 -33.18
C GLY A 291 1.80 26.32 -32.64
N ALA A 292 1.04 25.34 -32.17
CA ALA A 292 -0.29 25.56 -31.63
C ALA A 292 -0.27 26.44 -30.36
N LEU A 293 0.74 26.30 -29.50
CA LEU A 293 0.89 27.12 -28.30
C LEU A 293 1.12 28.60 -28.67
N ARG A 294 1.92 28.90 -29.70
CA ARG A 294 2.09 30.28 -30.19
C ARG A 294 0.78 30.91 -30.67
N GLU A 295 -0.11 30.12 -31.26
CA GLU A 295 -1.42 30.59 -31.72
C GLU A 295 -2.44 30.73 -30.58
N LEU A 296 -2.47 29.77 -29.66
CA LEU A 296 -3.52 29.63 -28.67
C LEU A 296 -3.17 30.26 -27.31
N ALA A 297 -1.91 30.49 -26.97
CA ALA A 297 -1.50 31.05 -25.67
C ALA A 297 -1.59 32.59 -25.60
N VAL A 298 -2.47 33.20 -26.39
CA VAL A 298 -2.72 34.65 -26.39
C VAL A 298 -3.93 35.00 -25.50
N PRO A 299 -4.13 36.28 -25.11
CA PRO A 299 -5.37 36.71 -24.46
C PRO A 299 -6.61 36.35 -25.29
N VAL A 300 -7.75 36.14 -24.64
CA VAL A 300 -9.00 35.68 -25.31
C VAL A 300 -9.48 36.68 -26.37
N GLU A 301 -9.16 37.97 -26.22
CA GLU A 301 -9.51 39.05 -27.15
C GLU A 301 -8.70 38.98 -28.45
N ARG A 302 -7.55 38.27 -28.45
CA ARG A 302 -6.67 38.10 -29.62
C ARG A 302 -6.85 36.76 -30.32
N LEU A 303 -7.68 35.88 -29.79
CA LEU A 303 -8.04 34.62 -30.44
C LEU A 303 -8.96 34.84 -31.64
N GLY A 304 -8.95 33.91 -32.59
CA GLY A 304 -9.98 33.82 -33.62
C GLY A 304 -11.37 33.65 -33.01
N ALA A 305 -12.41 34.11 -33.71
CA ALA A 305 -13.78 34.17 -33.16
C ALA A 305 -14.29 32.80 -32.64
N ALA A 306 -14.01 31.72 -33.36
CA ALA A 306 -14.39 30.36 -32.94
C ALA A 306 -13.66 29.93 -31.65
N ASP A 307 -12.33 30.04 -31.62
CA ASP A 307 -11.50 29.69 -30.46
C ASP A 307 -11.89 30.52 -29.22
N ALA A 308 -12.24 31.81 -29.41
CA ALA A 308 -12.66 32.70 -28.34
C ALA A 308 -14.03 32.31 -27.75
N VAL A 309 -14.98 31.87 -28.58
CA VAL A 309 -16.29 31.38 -28.11
C VAL A 309 -16.11 30.11 -27.30
N GLU A 310 -15.37 29.13 -27.83
CA GLU A 310 -15.14 27.86 -27.17
C GLU A 310 -14.41 28.02 -25.83
N LEU A 311 -13.41 28.90 -25.76
CA LEU A 311 -12.72 29.19 -24.51
C LEU A 311 -13.63 29.86 -23.47
N ARG A 312 -14.52 30.77 -23.89
CA ARG A 312 -15.48 31.40 -22.96
C ARG A 312 -16.46 30.38 -22.41
N GLU A 313 -16.97 29.47 -23.25
CA GLU A 313 -17.83 28.39 -22.80
C GLU A 313 -17.10 27.44 -21.84
N PHE A 314 -15.85 27.09 -22.14
CA PHE A 314 -15.00 26.32 -21.23
C PHE A 314 -14.87 27.01 -19.86
N ARG A 315 -14.50 28.30 -19.84
CA ARG A 315 -14.35 29.08 -18.59
C ARG A 315 -15.66 29.12 -17.81
N ALA A 316 -16.79 29.30 -18.49
CA ALA A 316 -18.11 29.27 -17.86
C ALA A 316 -18.40 27.90 -17.22
N ARG A 317 -18.15 26.79 -17.93
CA ARG A 317 -18.31 25.43 -17.36
C ARG A 317 -17.37 25.19 -16.18
N ALA A 318 -16.11 25.62 -16.27
CA ALA A 318 -15.11 25.46 -15.22
C ALA A 318 -15.50 26.21 -13.93
N GLU A 319 -16.14 27.38 -14.05
CA GLU A 319 -16.66 28.13 -12.89
C GLU A 319 -17.78 27.39 -12.16
N HIS A 320 -18.68 26.74 -12.91
CA HIS A 320 -19.76 25.92 -12.33
C HIS A 320 -19.27 24.59 -11.74
N ALA A 321 -18.16 24.05 -12.25
CA ALA A 321 -17.57 22.79 -11.81
C ALA A 321 -16.68 22.91 -10.57
N ARG A 322 -16.48 24.13 -10.01
CA ARG A 322 -15.66 24.31 -8.81
C ARG A 322 -16.21 23.50 -7.64
N PRO A 323 -15.42 22.61 -7.03
CA PRO A 323 -15.85 21.90 -5.83
C PRO A 323 -16.18 22.90 -4.72
N ILE A 324 -17.40 22.82 -4.19
CA ILE A 324 -17.76 23.49 -2.94
C ILE A 324 -17.09 22.67 -1.82
N GLY A 325 -15.92 23.12 -1.38
CA GLY A 325 -15.25 22.61 -0.18
C GLY A 325 -13.83 22.12 -0.41
N ALA A 326 -12.87 23.04 -0.46
CA ALA A 326 -11.53 22.73 0.02
C ALA A 326 -11.66 22.44 1.52
N SER A 327 -11.28 21.25 1.97
CA SER A 327 -11.44 20.86 3.38
C SER A 327 -10.68 21.85 4.27
N VAL A 328 -11.43 22.57 5.10
CA VAL A 328 -10.87 23.34 6.21
C VAL A 328 -10.19 22.35 7.15
N GLY A 329 -8.86 22.43 7.25
CA GLY A 329 -8.07 21.71 8.25
C GLY A 329 -7.35 20.43 7.80
N ALA A 330 -6.78 20.38 6.59
CA ALA A 330 -5.88 19.28 6.22
C ALA A 330 -4.72 19.16 7.26
N PRO A 331 -4.56 18.01 7.93
CA PRO A 331 -3.50 17.82 8.91
C PRO A 331 -2.12 18.00 8.29
N VAL A 332 -1.14 18.47 9.07
CA VAL A 332 0.26 18.60 8.61
C VAL A 332 0.79 17.20 8.26
N MET A 333 1.25 17.03 7.02
CA MET A 333 1.84 15.77 6.54
C MET A 333 3.02 15.36 7.43
N PRO A 334 3.11 14.09 7.84
CA PRO A 334 4.26 13.60 8.59
C PRO A 334 5.57 13.74 7.80
N GLY A 335 6.68 13.86 8.53
CA GLY A 335 8.01 14.08 7.94
C GLY A 335 8.33 15.54 7.60
N LEU A 336 7.44 16.48 7.90
CA LEU A 336 7.70 17.92 7.76
C LEU A 336 8.16 18.55 9.09
N ARG A 337 8.95 19.61 8.99
CA ARG A 337 9.28 20.51 10.09
C ARG A 337 8.07 21.42 10.42
N PRO A 338 8.07 22.09 11.60
CA PRO A 338 6.98 23.01 11.98
C PRO A 338 6.74 24.16 11.00
N ASP A 339 7.77 24.58 10.27
CA ASP A 339 7.69 25.60 9.21
C ASP A 339 7.17 25.05 7.86
N GLY A 340 6.85 23.75 7.80
CA GLY A 340 6.38 23.06 6.59
C GLY A 340 7.49 22.57 5.66
N SER A 341 8.76 22.85 5.96
CA SER A 341 9.89 22.36 5.15
C SER A 341 10.10 20.84 5.34
N PRO A 342 10.57 20.10 4.32
CA PRO A 342 10.92 18.69 4.47
C PRO A 342 12.06 18.48 5.49
N LEU A 343 11.95 17.43 6.31
CA LEU A 343 13.03 16.92 7.15
C LEU A 343 14.16 16.30 6.27
N PRO A 344 15.44 16.63 6.50
CA PRO A 344 16.56 16.02 5.79
C PRO A 344 16.74 14.52 6.10
N ARG A 345 17.39 13.80 5.19
CA ARG A 345 17.64 12.34 5.33
C ARG A 345 18.48 12.03 6.56
N GLU A 346 19.50 12.84 6.81
CA GLU A 346 20.43 12.72 7.94
C GLU A 346 19.77 12.93 9.30
N GLU A 347 18.64 13.65 9.35
CA GLU A 347 17.89 13.89 10.59
C GLU A 347 16.86 12.79 10.89
N LEU A 348 16.62 11.87 9.95
CA LEU A 348 15.51 10.92 10.01
C LEU A 348 15.52 10.08 11.30
N ALA A 349 16.64 9.43 11.62
CA ALA A 349 16.74 8.55 12.78
C ALA A 349 16.48 9.31 14.09
N ALA A 350 17.04 10.51 14.22
CA ALA A 350 16.82 11.36 15.39
C ALA A 350 15.38 11.87 15.49
N ALA A 351 14.74 12.21 14.36
CA ALA A 351 13.34 12.61 14.32
C ALA A 351 12.41 11.45 14.69
N ALA A 352 12.66 10.24 14.18
CA ALA A 352 11.90 9.04 14.52
C ALA A 352 12.00 8.72 16.03
N ALA A 353 13.19 8.84 16.63
CA ALA A 353 13.37 8.67 18.07
C ALA A 353 12.59 9.72 18.89
N ARG A 354 12.63 11.00 18.49
CA ARG A 354 11.84 12.06 19.16
C ARG A 354 10.33 11.84 19.03
N ALA A 355 9.85 11.39 17.87
CA ALA A 355 8.45 11.08 17.66
C ALA A 355 8.00 9.91 18.54
N ALA A 356 8.84 8.89 18.70
CA ALA A 356 8.61 7.78 19.61
C ALA A 356 8.45 8.24 21.07
N GLU A 357 9.38 9.06 21.56
CA GLU A 357 9.31 9.64 22.91
C GLU A 357 8.07 10.52 23.11
N GLN A 358 7.68 11.28 22.09
CA GLN A 358 6.45 12.07 22.12
C GLN A 358 5.22 11.17 22.23
N ARG A 359 5.18 10.06 21.47
CA ARG A 359 4.09 9.08 21.55
C ARG A 359 3.99 8.44 22.93
N THR A 360 5.10 7.97 23.49
CA THR A 360 5.11 7.38 24.84
C THR A 360 4.61 8.38 25.91
N ARG A 361 5.02 9.65 25.82
CA ARG A 361 4.53 10.70 26.73
C ARG A 361 3.03 10.96 26.55
N ALA A 362 2.55 11.06 25.33
CA ALA A 362 1.12 11.22 25.03
C ALA A 362 0.29 10.02 25.52
N GLY A 363 0.84 8.81 25.36
CA GLY A 363 0.29 7.55 25.88
C GLY A 363 0.08 7.59 27.39
N SER A 364 1.15 7.93 28.12
CA SER A 364 1.12 8.02 29.59
C SER A 364 0.14 9.09 30.07
N ALA A 365 0.17 10.29 29.46
CA ALA A 365 -0.73 11.38 29.81
C ALA A 365 -2.21 11.03 29.56
N THR A 366 -2.51 10.32 28.46
CA THR A 366 -3.88 9.86 28.16
C THR A 366 -4.37 8.84 29.19
N LEU A 367 -3.52 7.89 29.59
CA LEU A 367 -3.85 6.92 30.64
C LEU A 367 -4.13 7.61 31.97
N ASP A 368 -3.29 8.56 32.38
CA ASP A 368 -3.46 9.31 33.62
C ASP A 368 -4.76 10.13 33.60
N GLN A 369 -5.08 10.75 32.46
CA GLN A 369 -6.34 11.47 32.29
C GLN A 369 -7.56 10.56 32.44
N LEU A 370 -7.56 9.40 31.76
CA LEU A 370 -8.67 8.44 31.85
C LEU A 370 -8.86 7.94 33.29
N ARG A 371 -7.77 7.63 33.99
CA ARG A 371 -7.80 7.20 35.39
C ARG A 371 -8.30 8.28 36.34
N ALA A 372 -7.87 9.52 36.14
CA ALA A 372 -8.35 10.66 36.92
C ALA A 372 -9.85 10.92 36.71
N GLU A 373 -10.35 10.76 35.49
CA GLU A 373 -11.78 10.88 35.17
C GLU A 373 -12.60 9.78 35.88
N ILE A 374 -12.13 8.54 35.85
CA ILE A 374 -12.76 7.42 36.57
C ILE A 374 -12.78 7.69 38.08
N ALA A 375 -11.65 8.13 38.64
CA ALA A 375 -11.55 8.42 40.07
C ALA A 375 -12.47 9.59 40.50
N THR A 376 -12.69 10.57 39.61
CA THR A 376 -13.51 11.75 39.89
C THR A 376 -15.01 11.46 39.75
N THR A 377 -15.40 10.71 38.72
CA THR A 377 -16.81 10.48 38.37
C THR A 377 -17.38 9.18 38.96
N GLY A 378 -16.51 8.21 39.26
CA GLY A 378 -16.92 6.85 39.60
C GLY A 378 -17.44 6.05 38.40
N GLU A 379 -17.39 6.58 37.19
CA GLU A 379 -17.91 5.97 35.96
C GLU A 379 -16.79 5.74 34.92
N TRP A 380 -17.01 4.79 34.01
CA TRP A 380 -16.12 4.57 32.88
C TRP A 380 -16.29 5.68 31.83
N PRO A 381 -15.21 6.33 31.37
CA PRO A 381 -15.29 7.44 30.41
C PRO A 381 -15.86 6.97 29.08
N ALA A 382 -16.64 7.82 28.42
CA ALA A 382 -17.15 7.57 27.08
C ALA A 382 -16.21 8.16 26.02
N ARG A 383 -15.84 7.37 25.01
CA ARG A 383 -15.00 7.81 23.88
C ARG A 383 -15.40 7.11 22.59
N ARG A 384 -15.18 7.78 21.46
CA ARG A 384 -15.01 7.11 20.17
C ARG A 384 -13.69 6.35 20.18
N VAL A 385 -13.65 5.12 19.66
CA VAL A 385 -12.49 4.24 19.80
C VAL A 385 -12.01 3.72 18.45
N VAL A 386 -10.68 3.74 18.27
CA VAL A 386 -9.96 3.07 17.18
C VAL A 386 -8.97 2.08 17.80
N VAL A 387 -9.03 0.82 17.37
CA VAL A 387 -8.12 -0.23 17.82
C VAL A 387 -7.18 -0.64 16.70
N GLY A 388 -5.88 -0.56 16.93
CA GLY A 388 -4.81 -0.81 15.95
C GLY A 388 -4.37 0.43 15.18
N GLY A 389 -3.21 0.34 14.54
CA GLY A 389 -2.55 1.45 13.86
C GLY A 389 -1.88 1.06 12.54
N GLY A 390 -0.57 1.33 12.44
CA GLY A 390 0.19 1.19 11.20
C GLY A 390 -0.21 2.24 10.15
N ALA A 391 -0.17 1.86 8.86
CA ALA A 391 -0.63 2.71 7.76
C ALA A 391 -2.07 3.19 7.89
N SER A 392 -2.90 2.50 8.68
CA SER A 392 -4.30 2.88 8.92
C SER A 392 -4.45 4.19 9.71
N LEU A 393 -3.39 4.66 10.36
CA LEU A 393 -3.40 5.89 11.16
C LEU A 393 -3.67 7.15 10.35
N VAL A 394 -3.48 7.11 9.03
CA VAL A 394 -3.76 8.24 8.14
C VAL A 394 -5.25 8.60 8.11
N GLY A 395 -6.13 7.59 8.17
CA GLY A 395 -7.58 7.75 8.20
C GLY A 395 -8.18 7.83 9.61
N ARG A 396 -7.36 7.92 10.66
CA ARG A 396 -7.87 7.94 12.03
C ARG A 396 -8.54 9.29 12.33
N ASP A 397 -9.60 9.24 13.13
CA ASP A 397 -10.21 10.43 13.70
C ASP A 397 -9.34 10.96 14.86
N PRO A 398 -8.81 12.21 14.81
CA PRO A 398 -7.97 12.77 15.87
C PRO A 398 -8.67 12.87 17.23
N GLU A 399 -9.99 12.90 17.27
CA GLU A 399 -10.77 12.98 18.50
C GLU A 399 -11.11 11.60 19.08
N ALA A 400 -10.85 10.51 18.34
CA ALA A 400 -11.04 9.17 18.83
C ALA A 400 -9.84 8.71 19.68
N LEU A 401 -10.12 7.96 20.74
CA LEU A 401 -9.11 7.26 21.52
C LEU A 401 -8.50 6.15 20.65
N LEU A 402 -7.22 6.31 20.31
CA LEU A 402 -6.43 5.27 19.67
C LEU A 402 -5.88 4.30 20.73
N VAL A 403 -6.09 3.01 20.54
CA VAL A 403 -5.39 1.95 21.29
C VAL A 403 -4.58 1.12 20.32
N ASP A 404 -3.26 1.28 20.33
CA ASP A 404 -2.37 0.66 19.36
C ASP A 404 -1.01 0.33 19.97
N ALA A 405 -0.59 -0.93 19.86
CA ALA A 405 0.74 -1.33 20.26
C ALA A 405 1.74 -0.84 19.20
N ARG A 406 2.58 0.13 19.57
CA ARG A 406 3.60 0.70 18.68
C ARG A 406 4.44 -0.40 18.02
N GLY A 407 4.62 -0.30 16.70
CA GLY A 407 5.48 -1.21 15.93
C GLY A 407 4.89 -2.60 15.69
N ARG A 408 3.58 -2.79 15.88
CA ARG A 408 2.87 -4.05 15.57
C ARG A 408 2.87 -4.40 14.07
N TRP A 409 2.93 -3.39 13.19
CA TRP A 409 3.01 -3.66 11.76
C TRP A 409 4.38 -4.26 11.43
N HIS A 410 4.40 -5.36 10.67
CA HIS A 410 5.61 -6.10 10.27
C HIS A 410 6.66 -5.15 9.70
N LEU A 411 7.66 -4.82 10.52
CA LEU A 411 8.83 -4.07 10.14
C LEU A 411 10.00 -5.04 10.15
N ASP A 412 10.23 -5.63 8.98
CA ASP A 412 11.44 -6.39 8.70
C ASP A 412 12.68 -5.64 9.25
N PRO A 413 13.53 -6.25 10.09
CA PRO A 413 14.74 -5.65 10.62
C PRO A 413 15.77 -5.28 9.55
N GLY A 414 15.57 -5.63 8.28
CA GLY A 414 16.36 -5.13 7.14
C GLY A 414 16.31 -3.60 6.95
N GLU A 415 16.89 -3.13 5.84
CA GLU A 415 17.13 -1.70 5.57
C GLU A 415 15.86 -0.83 5.45
N GLY A 416 14.66 -1.44 5.33
CA GLY A 416 13.40 -0.73 5.15
C GLY A 416 12.20 -1.65 4.97
N ILE A 417 11.06 -1.10 4.55
CA ILE A 417 9.92 -1.93 4.10
C ILE A 417 10.23 -2.57 2.73
N VAL A 418 9.36 -3.49 2.29
CA VAL A 418 9.58 -4.29 1.08
C VAL A 418 9.44 -3.50 -0.22
N GLN A 419 8.94 -2.27 -0.12
CA GLN A 419 8.69 -1.37 -1.24
C GLN A 419 9.74 -0.26 -1.37
N SER A 420 9.87 0.26 -2.59
CA SER A 420 10.63 1.47 -2.89
C SER A 420 9.78 2.76 -2.88
N PRO A 421 10.38 3.95 -2.88
CA PRO A 421 9.66 5.21 -3.06
C PRO A 421 8.80 5.26 -4.32
N ASP A 422 9.27 4.76 -5.47
CA ASP A 422 8.45 4.74 -6.69
C ASP A 422 7.22 3.83 -6.54
N GLN A 423 7.38 2.69 -5.85
CA GLN A 423 6.27 1.77 -5.56
C GLN A 423 5.28 2.32 -4.51
N THR A 424 5.66 3.35 -3.75
CA THR A 424 4.86 3.94 -2.66
C THR A 424 4.53 5.41 -2.90
N ARG A 425 4.78 5.92 -4.10
CA ARG A 425 4.67 7.35 -4.45
C ARG A 425 3.32 7.98 -4.10
N ASP A 426 2.24 7.20 -4.16
CA ASP A 426 0.86 7.64 -3.87
C ASP A 426 0.60 7.88 -2.37
N MET A 427 1.49 7.44 -1.48
CA MET A 427 1.37 7.68 -0.03
C MET A 427 1.34 9.16 0.36
N ARG A 428 1.95 10.02 -0.47
CA ARG A 428 1.90 11.46 -0.26
C ARG A 428 0.48 11.99 -0.39
N ALA A 429 -0.25 11.51 -1.41
CA ALA A 429 -1.62 11.93 -1.69
C ALA A 429 -2.60 11.46 -0.61
N SER A 430 -2.35 10.30 0.03
CA SER A 430 -3.15 9.85 1.18
C SER A 430 -2.85 10.64 2.46
N GLY A 431 -1.72 11.34 2.54
CA GLY A 431 -1.29 12.08 3.73
C GLY A 431 -0.46 11.27 4.72
N MET A 432 0.02 10.08 4.32
CA MET A 432 0.86 9.20 5.15
C MET A 432 2.29 9.74 5.28
N GLY A 433 2.86 10.27 4.20
CA GLY A 433 4.24 10.79 4.14
C GLY A 433 4.82 10.69 2.72
N ASP A 434 6.00 11.27 2.49
CA ASP A 434 6.70 11.23 1.20
C ASP A 434 7.97 10.37 1.29
N ALA A 435 7.95 9.19 0.68
CA ALA A 435 9.07 8.25 0.72
C ALA A 435 10.34 8.77 0.01
N HIS A 436 10.20 9.61 -1.02
CA HIS A 436 11.33 10.17 -1.75
C HIS A 436 12.18 11.12 -0.93
N GLN A 437 11.60 11.64 0.16
CA GLN A 437 12.32 12.43 1.13
C GLN A 437 13.46 11.64 1.78
N PHE A 438 13.30 10.34 1.96
CA PHE A 438 14.19 9.51 2.78
C PHE A 438 14.96 8.44 2.01
N ALA A 439 14.55 8.11 0.79
CA ALA A 439 15.22 7.12 -0.04
C ALA A 439 15.17 7.49 -1.53
N ASP A 440 16.12 6.94 -2.28
CA ASP A 440 16.16 7.03 -3.73
C ASP A 440 15.09 6.12 -4.37
N PRO A 441 14.61 6.44 -5.59
CA PRO A 441 13.46 5.78 -6.24
C PRO A 441 13.41 4.25 -6.20
N THR A 442 14.56 3.58 -6.33
CA THR A 442 14.68 2.12 -6.35
C THR A 442 15.20 1.52 -5.05
N ALA A 443 15.56 2.34 -4.06
CA ALA A 443 16.01 1.88 -2.74
C ALA A 443 14.80 1.51 -1.87
N ARG A 444 15.00 0.76 -0.79
CA ARG A 444 13.92 0.46 0.17
C ARG A 444 13.52 1.72 0.92
N VAL A 445 12.21 1.86 1.19
CA VAL A 445 11.73 2.94 2.06
C VAL A 445 12.19 2.67 3.51
N PRO A 446 12.93 3.60 4.16
CA PRO A 446 13.56 3.29 5.44
C PRO A 446 12.56 3.05 6.56
N ARG A 447 12.88 2.11 7.46
CA ARG A 447 12.04 1.78 8.62
C ARG A 447 11.79 2.98 9.53
N ASP A 448 12.80 3.82 9.71
CA ASP A 448 12.67 5.00 10.57
C ASP A 448 11.71 6.04 9.98
N ALA A 449 11.55 6.09 8.65
CA ALA A 449 10.54 6.94 7.99
C ALA A 449 9.13 6.46 8.35
N VAL A 450 8.88 5.15 8.24
CA VAL A 450 7.60 4.55 8.63
C VAL A 450 7.28 4.82 10.10
N ARG A 451 8.25 4.61 11.01
CA ARG A 451 8.08 4.89 12.44
C ARG A 451 7.79 6.36 12.72
N LEU A 452 8.52 7.26 12.08
CA LEU A 452 8.29 8.70 12.18
C LEU A 452 6.85 9.05 11.78
N TRP A 453 6.39 8.54 10.64
CA TRP A 453 5.05 8.81 10.13
C TRP A 453 3.96 8.26 11.06
N GLU A 454 4.07 7.00 11.47
CA GLU A 454 3.11 6.38 12.39
C GLU A 454 3.05 7.12 13.73
N ASP A 455 4.20 7.43 14.33
CA ASP A 455 4.26 8.08 15.64
C ASP A 455 3.72 9.53 15.56
N GLN A 456 4.04 10.30 14.51
CA GLN A 456 3.47 11.63 14.30
C GLN A 456 1.97 11.60 14.03
N LEU A 457 1.49 10.60 13.29
CA LEU A 457 0.05 10.42 13.08
C LEU A 457 -0.64 10.07 14.39
N ALA A 458 -0.09 9.12 15.18
CA ALA A 458 -0.63 8.63 16.44
C ALA A 458 -0.76 9.69 17.55
N VAL A 459 0.06 10.74 17.54
CA VAL A 459 0.01 11.82 18.55
C VAL A 459 -0.88 13.01 18.19
N ARG A 460 -1.54 13.00 17.02
CA ARG A 460 -2.58 14.00 16.67
C ARG A 460 -3.80 14.03 17.60
N GLY A 461 -3.88 13.13 18.58
CA GLY A 461 -5.07 12.84 19.38
C GLY A 461 -4.75 11.91 20.55
N PRO A 462 -5.72 11.57 21.40
CA PRO A 462 -5.53 10.65 22.52
C PRO A 462 -5.05 9.28 22.05
N VAL A 463 -4.01 8.75 22.67
CA VAL A 463 -3.42 7.46 22.32
C VAL A 463 -3.09 6.68 23.59
N VAL A 464 -3.24 5.36 23.53
CA VAL A 464 -2.75 4.42 24.54
C VAL A 464 -1.93 3.36 23.81
N ASP A 465 -0.67 3.22 24.21
CA ASP A 465 0.16 2.10 23.75
C ASP A 465 -0.31 0.83 24.47
N GLY A 466 -0.91 -0.11 23.74
CA GLY A 466 -1.52 -1.30 24.33
C GLY A 466 -2.37 -2.11 23.36
N THR A 467 -3.09 -3.07 23.91
CA THR A 467 -4.08 -3.88 23.17
C THR A 467 -5.48 -3.60 23.67
N ALA A 468 -6.48 -3.88 22.84
CA ALA A 468 -7.87 -3.70 23.22
C ALA A 468 -8.78 -4.83 22.71
N ALA A 469 -9.79 -5.13 23.51
CA ALA A 469 -10.91 -5.99 23.16
C ALA A 469 -12.23 -5.24 23.34
N LEU A 470 -13.17 -5.43 22.40
CA LEU A 470 -14.53 -4.93 22.50
C LEU A 470 -15.40 -6.00 23.18
N LEU A 471 -16.10 -5.59 24.24
CA LEU A 471 -16.89 -6.47 25.09
C LEU A 471 -18.29 -5.87 25.35
N PRO A 472 -19.34 -6.68 25.38
CA PRO A 472 -20.66 -6.22 25.79
C PRO A 472 -20.69 -5.96 27.30
N GLY A 473 -21.20 -4.80 27.71
CA GLY A 473 -21.44 -4.47 29.11
C GLY A 473 -22.78 -5.02 29.61
N GLN A 474 -22.89 -5.20 30.93
CA GLN A 474 -24.14 -5.65 31.57
C GLN A 474 -25.29 -4.64 31.37
N ASP A 475 -24.97 -3.35 31.25
CA ASP A 475 -25.90 -2.26 30.97
C ASP A 475 -26.36 -2.22 29.49
N GLY A 476 -25.83 -3.10 28.64
CA GLY A 476 -26.14 -3.15 27.22
C GLY A 476 -25.38 -2.16 26.35
N ARG A 477 -24.38 -1.47 26.90
CA ARG A 477 -23.46 -0.65 26.12
C ARG A 477 -22.25 -1.47 25.74
N LEU A 478 -21.54 -1.02 24.71
CA LEU A 478 -20.29 -1.61 24.28
C LEU A 478 -19.13 -0.96 25.04
N TYR A 479 -18.18 -1.76 25.48
CA TYR A 479 -16.98 -1.30 26.19
C TYR A 479 -15.73 -1.76 25.45
N THR A 480 -14.71 -0.91 25.50
CA THR A 480 -13.34 -1.26 25.13
C THR A 480 -12.58 -1.59 26.41
N HIS A 481 -12.17 -2.86 26.55
CA HIS A 481 -11.23 -3.31 27.55
C HIS A 481 -9.81 -3.07 27.02
N ILE A 482 -9.06 -2.23 27.71
CA ILE A 482 -7.71 -1.81 27.30
C ILE A 482 -6.70 -2.46 28.24
N ARG A 483 -5.70 -3.12 27.66
CA ARG A 483 -4.52 -3.63 28.35
C ARG A 483 -3.30 -2.78 27.94
N PRO A 484 -2.84 -1.86 28.80
CA PRO A 484 -1.66 -1.05 28.55
C PRO A 484 -0.39 -1.90 28.36
N ALA A 485 0.47 -1.48 27.43
CA ALA A 485 1.74 -2.17 27.16
C ALA A 485 2.80 -1.95 28.27
N ASP A 486 2.63 -0.92 29.09
CA ASP A 486 3.50 -0.61 30.23
C ASP A 486 3.26 -1.53 31.46
N GLY A 487 2.30 -2.45 31.37
CA GLY A 487 1.93 -3.37 32.46
C GLY A 487 1.11 -2.72 33.57
N SER A 488 0.70 -1.46 33.40
CA SER A 488 -0.22 -0.81 34.34
C SER A 488 -1.62 -1.43 34.29
N PRO A 489 -2.46 -1.25 35.32
CA PRO A 489 -3.75 -1.94 35.40
C PRO A 489 -4.65 -1.67 34.19
N ASP A 490 -5.32 -2.73 33.74
CA ASP A 490 -6.36 -2.69 32.72
C ASP A 490 -7.43 -1.66 33.06
N LEU A 491 -8.01 -1.05 32.03
CA LEU A 491 -9.10 -0.08 32.18
C LEU A 491 -10.17 -0.27 31.11
N TYR A 492 -11.36 0.26 31.39
CA TYR A 492 -12.50 0.17 30.49
C TYR A 492 -12.93 1.56 30.04
N VAL A 493 -13.29 1.66 28.76
CA VAL A 493 -13.85 2.88 28.16
C VAL A 493 -15.15 2.50 27.51
N LYS A 494 -16.21 3.25 27.78
CA LYS A 494 -17.50 3.05 27.10
C LYS A 494 -17.39 3.56 25.66
N VAL A 495 -17.81 2.74 24.71
CA VAL A 495 -17.76 3.09 23.29
C VAL A 495 -18.88 4.06 22.93
N GLU A 496 -18.50 5.17 22.32
CA GLU A 496 -19.38 6.13 21.67
C GLU A 496 -19.37 5.91 20.14
N GLY A 497 -20.56 5.81 19.54
CA GLY A 497 -20.70 5.59 18.10
C GLY A 497 -20.23 4.20 17.65
N THR A 498 -19.73 4.13 16.42
CA THR A 498 -19.21 2.90 15.80
C THR A 498 -17.68 2.87 15.93
N PRO A 499 -17.10 1.92 16.70
CA PRO A 499 -15.66 1.80 16.81
C PRO A 499 -15.05 1.27 15.51
N THR A 500 -13.76 1.57 15.31
CA THR A 500 -12.99 1.07 14.15
C THR A 500 -11.89 0.11 14.61
N VAL A 501 -11.71 -1.00 13.90
CA VAL A 501 -10.65 -1.99 14.13
C VAL A 501 -9.73 -2.07 12.91
N ALA A 502 -8.44 -1.90 13.13
CA ALA A 502 -7.39 -1.90 12.11
C ALA A 502 -6.11 -2.60 12.64
N THR A 503 -6.28 -3.81 13.19
CA THR A 503 -5.23 -4.53 13.96
C THR A 503 -4.12 -5.18 13.14
N GLY A 504 -4.13 -5.04 11.81
CA GLY A 504 -3.19 -5.70 10.91
C GLY A 504 -3.67 -7.07 10.41
N LEU A 505 -2.77 -7.82 9.78
CA LEU A 505 -3.07 -9.16 9.28
C LEU A 505 -3.31 -10.17 10.43
N PRO A 506 -4.25 -11.12 10.32
CA PRO A 506 -4.42 -12.23 11.26
C PRO A 506 -3.17 -13.12 11.32
N PRO A 507 -2.95 -13.90 12.39
CA PRO A 507 -1.74 -14.71 12.54
C PRO A 507 -1.56 -15.78 11.44
N GLU A 508 -0.30 -16.13 11.17
CA GLU A 508 0.08 -17.24 10.27
C GLU A 508 -0.44 -18.61 10.77
N MET A 509 -0.72 -19.50 9.83
CA MET A 509 -1.22 -20.86 10.09
C MET A 509 -0.15 -21.78 10.66
N VAL A 510 -0.58 -22.67 11.56
CA VAL A 510 0.23 -23.80 12.04
C VAL A 510 0.41 -24.85 10.93
N PRO A 511 1.62 -25.42 10.74
CA PRO A 511 1.86 -26.50 9.77
C PRO A 511 0.97 -27.72 10.00
N GLY A 512 0.38 -28.26 8.93
CA GLY A 512 -0.48 -29.44 8.94
C GLY A 512 -1.99 -29.14 8.97
N VAL A 513 -2.38 -27.90 9.24
CA VAL A 513 -3.77 -27.45 9.13
C VAL A 513 -4.19 -27.43 7.65
N ASP A 514 -5.39 -27.94 7.32
CA ASP A 514 -5.92 -27.86 5.96
C ASP A 514 -6.29 -26.41 5.63
N ARG A 515 -5.60 -25.79 4.67
CA ARG A 515 -5.86 -24.41 4.23
C ARG A 515 -7.31 -24.16 3.83
N ARG A 516 -8.02 -25.16 3.28
CA ARG A 516 -9.42 -25.04 2.84
C ARG A 516 -10.36 -24.90 4.03
N ASP A 517 -10.12 -25.67 5.08
CA ASP A 517 -10.99 -25.77 6.26
C ASP A 517 -10.30 -25.28 7.54
N ALA A 518 -9.22 -24.50 7.37
CA ALA A 518 -8.43 -23.96 8.47
C ALA A 518 -9.31 -23.16 9.43
N VAL A 519 -9.26 -23.58 10.68
CA VAL A 519 -9.85 -22.94 11.85
C VAL A 519 -8.72 -22.70 12.84
N ASP A 520 -8.84 -21.67 13.67
CA ASP A 520 -7.91 -21.47 14.77
C ASP A 520 -8.17 -22.49 15.92
N LEU A 521 -7.29 -22.54 16.91
CA LEU A 521 -7.42 -23.48 18.03
C LEU A 521 -8.74 -23.28 18.80
N PRO A 522 -9.14 -22.06 19.19
CA PRO A 522 -10.45 -21.82 19.80
C PRO A 522 -11.63 -22.34 18.97
N GLU A 523 -11.68 -22.02 17.67
CA GLU A 523 -12.73 -22.49 16.77
C GLU A 523 -12.74 -24.03 16.66
N ALA A 524 -11.56 -24.66 16.63
CA ALA A 524 -11.46 -26.12 16.62
C ALA A 524 -12.00 -26.74 17.90
N LEU A 525 -11.71 -26.15 19.07
CA LEU A 525 -12.22 -26.61 20.36
C LEU A 525 -13.75 -26.49 20.42
N ASP A 526 -14.30 -25.37 19.97
CA ASP A 526 -15.75 -25.16 19.97
C ASP A 526 -16.47 -26.07 18.97
N ALA A 527 -15.91 -26.29 17.79
CA ALA A 527 -16.45 -27.24 16.82
C ALA A 527 -16.45 -28.67 17.37
N VAL A 528 -15.38 -29.09 18.06
CA VAL A 528 -15.35 -30.39 18.74
C VAL A 528 -16.39 -30.45 19.85
N ARG A 529 -16.47 -29.42 20.71
CA ARG A 529 -17.44 -29.36 21.81
C ARG A 529 -18.88 -29.44 21.30
N GLY A 530 -19.20 -28.79 20.19
CA GLY A 530 -20.53 -28.85 19.57
C GLY A 530 -20.93 -30.23 19.06
N GLN A 531 -19.97 -31.14 18.87
CA GLN A 531 -20.21 -32.53 18.44
C GLN A 531 -20.20 -33.52 19.62
N LEU A 532 -19.92 -33.05 20.84
CA LEU A 532 -19.96 -33.91 22.03
C LEU A 532 -21.40 -34.18 22.47
N PRO A 533 -21.70 -35.35 23.04
CA PRO A 533 -22.99 -35.61 23.69
C PRO A 533 -23.23 -34.62 24.83
N ALA A 534 -24.46 -34.10 24.97
CA ALA A 534 -24.82 -33.04 25.93
C ALA A 534 -24.46 -33.33 27.41
N GLY A 535 -24.29 -34.60 27.80
CA GLY A 535 -23.88 -35.02 29.14
C GLY A 535 -22.38 -35.34 29.28
N SER A 536 -21.56 -35.07 28.26
CA SER A 536 -20.15 -35.43 28.28
C SER A 536 -19.37 -34.56 29.28
N PRO A 537 -18.60 -35.16 30.21
CA PRO A 537 -17.74 -34.40 31.13
C PRO A 537 -16.62 -33.65 30.39
N ALA A 538 -16.32 -34.02 29.13
CA ALA A 538 -15.41 -33.27 28.27
C ALA A 538 -15.84 -31.80 28.08
N HIS A 539 -17.15 -31.48 28.12
CA HIS A 539 -17.61 -30.10 27.99
C HIS A 539 -16.98 -29.18 29.05
N ALA A 540 -17.00 -29.60 30.31
CA ALA A 540 -16.42 -28.82 31.41
C ALA A 540 -14.88 -28.77 31.32
N ARG A 541 -14.26 -29.89 30.95
CA ARG A 541 -12.80 -30.04 30.88
C ARG A 541 -12.14 -29.32 29.70
N LEU A 542 -12.91 -29.03 28.65
CA LEU A 542 -12.49 -28.27 27.47
C LEU A 542 -12.92 -26.80 27.53
N THR A 543 -13.45 -26.32 28.66
CA THR A 543 -13.80 -24.91 28.83
C THR A 543 -12.59 -24.10 29.31
N GLY A 544 -12.37 -22.92 28.72
CA GLY A 544 -11.23 -22.04 29.05
C GLY A 544 -10.03 -22.23 28.11
N GLU A 545 -8.87 -21.70 28.50
CA GLU A 545 -7.64 -21.81 27.72
C GLU A 545 -7.05 -23.23 27.85
N VAL A 546 -7.34 -24.08 26.87
CA VAL A 546 -6.86 -25.47 26.81
C VAL A 546 -6.00 -25.67 25.56
N GLY A 547 -4.75 -26.11 25.75
CA GLY A 547 -3.85 -26.45 24.65
C GLY A 547 -4.32 -27.66 23.84
N ALA A 548 -3.85 -27.79 22.59
CA ALA A 548 -4.35 -28.80 21.66
C ALA A 548 -4.05 -30.23 22.13
N GLU A 549 -2.86 -30.47 22.69
CA GLU A 549 -2.49 -31.78 23.22
C GLU A 549 -3.39 -32.20 24.39
N ARG A 550 -3.67 -31.27 25.31
CA ARG A 550 -4.55 -31.53 26.44
C ARG A 550 -5.97 -31.79 25.99
N ALA A 551 -6.46 -31.06 24.99
CA ALA A 551 -7.78 -31.28 24.42
C ALA A 551 -7.91 -32.70 23.82
N LEU A 552 -6.94 -33.12 23.01
CA LEU A 552 -6.91 -34.48 22.45
C LEU A 552 -6.82 -35.56 23.53
N GLN A 553 -6.08 -35.30 24.62
CA GLN A 553 -6.01 -36.20 25.76
C GLN A 553 -7.37 -36.34 26.45
N VAL A 554 -8.07 -35.23 26.73
CA VAL A 554 -9.42 -35.25 27.31
C VAL A 554 -10.36 -36.08 26.43
N LEU A 555 -10.40 -35.82 25.12
CA LEU A 555 -11.26 -36.57 24.20
C LEU A 555 -10.95 -38.08 24.17
N ARG A 556 -9.69 -38.47 24.37
CA ARG A 556 -9.26 -39.87 24.46
C ARG A 556 -9.67 -40.50 25.78
N GLU A 557 -9.45 -39.81 26.90
CA GLU A 557 -9.84 -40.27 28.24
C GLU A 557 -11.35 -40.48 28.36
N GLU A 558 -12.13 -39.63 27.69
CA GLU A 558 -13.59 -39.75 27.64
C GLU A 558 -14.10 -40.74 26.56
N GLY A 559 -13.20 -41.40 25.82
CA GLY A 559 -13.56 -42.43 24.83
C GLY A 559 -14.32 -41.91 23.60
N VAL A 560 -14.37 -40.60 23.37
CA VAL A 560 -15.14 -39.97 22.28
C VAL A 560 -14.30 -39.69 21.03
N LEU A 561 -12.97 -39.67 21.15
CA LEU A 561 -12.06 -39.27 20.06
C LEU A 561 -12.24 -40.10 18.78
N ASP A 562 -12.29 -41.43 18.89
CA ASP A 562 -12.41 -42.31 17.71
C ASP A 562 -13.78 -42.18 17.03
N GLY A 563 -14.84 -41.95 17.82
CA GLY A 563 -16.17 -41.62 17.31
C GLY A 563 -16.19 -40.31 16.53
N LEU A 564 -15.54 -39.27 17.04
CA LEU A 564 -15.42 -37.98 16.34
C LEU A 564 -14.58 -38.08 15.05
N ARG A 565 -13.53 -38.91 15.05
CA ARG A 565 -12.70 -39.16 13.85
C ARG A 565 -13.46 -39.89 12.75
N SER A 566 -14.32 -40.84 13.11
CA SER A 566 -15.10 -41.65 12.16
C SER A 566 -16.39 -40.97 11.68
N GLY A 567 -17.01 -40.13 12.52
CA GLY A 567 -18.28 -39.45 12.22
C GLY A 567 -18.19 -38.26 11.24
N GLY A 568 -16.99 -37.79 10.89
CA GLY A 568 -16.75 -36.75 9.88
C GLY A 568 -17.11 -35.31 10.29
N GLY A 569 -18.10 -35.10 11.16
CA GLY A 569 -18.60 -33.78 11.56
C GLY A 569 -17.58 -32.86 12.25
N ALA A 570 -16.51 -33.41 12.84
CA ALA A 570 -15.43 -32.65 13.49
C ALA A 570 -14.06 -32.85 12.81
N ARG A 571 -14.01 -33.42 11.59
CA ARG A 571 -12.75 -33.86 10.97
C ARG A 571 -11.71 -32.73 10.84
N ALA A 572 -12.11 -31.57 10.32
CA ALA A 572 -11.22 -30.43 10.15
C ALA A 572 -10.72 -29.89 11.50
N ALA A 573 -11.61 -29.79 12.49
CA ALA A 573 -11.27 -29.36 13.84
C ALA A 573 -10.27 -30.32 14.52
N LEU A 574 -10.49 -31.63 14.42
CA LEU A 574 -9.55 -32.63 14.92
C LEU A 574 -8.21 -32.58 14.20
N GLN A 575 -8.19 -32.33 12.88
CA GLN A 575 -6.95 -32.14 12.14
C GLN A 575 -6.19 -30.89 12.63
N THR A 576 -6.88 -29.79 12.91
CA THR A 576 -6.28 -28.60 13.53
C THR A 576 -5.70 -28.92 14.90
N LEU A 577 -6.42 -29.66 15.75
CA LEU A 577 -5.91 -30.09 17.06
C LEU A 577 -4.67 -30.98 16.92
N ASP A 578 -4.70 -31.98 16.02
CA ASP A 578 -3.56 -32.89 15.79
C ASP A 578 -2.33 -32.12 15.28
N ALA A 579 -2.51 -31.18 14.35
CA ALA A 579 -1.45 -30.32 13.82
C ALA A 579 -0.88 -29.38 14.89
N THR A 580 -1.74 -28.73 15.66
CA THR A 580 -1.34 -27.81 16.74
C THR A 580 -0.61 -28.56 17.85
N ALA A 581 -1.07 -29.75 18.23
CA ALA A 581 -0.37 -30.57 19.23
C ALA A 581 1.00 -31.06 18.73
N GLN A 582 1.16 -31.33 17.43
CA GLN A 582 2.47 -31.66 16.86
C GLN A 582 3.42 -30.46 16.87
N TRP A 583 2.90 -29.28 16.54
CA TRP A 583 3.62 -28.02 16.61
C TRP A 583 4.09 -27.68 18.03
N GLU A 584 3.18 -27.75 19.01
CA GLU A 584 3.48 -27.55 20.44
C GLU A 584 4.59 -28.51 20.92
N ARG A 585 4.50 -29.79 20.55
CA ARG A 585 5.54 -30.80 20.87
C ARG A 585 6.89 -30.49 20.23
N ALA A 586 6.91 -30.09 18.96
CA ALA A 586 8.14 -29.70 18.28
C ALA A 586 8.79 -28.49 18.95
N ARG A 587 7.98 -27.48 19.32
CA ARG A 587 8.44 -26.27 20.02
C ARG A 587 8.99 -26.59 21.42
N ALA A 588 8.34 -27.50 22.15
CA ALA A 588 8.79 -27.93 23.47
C ALA A 588 10.10 -28.74 23.40
N ALA A 589 10.24 -29.61 22.39
CA ALA A 589 11.43 -30.44 22.21
C ALA A 589 12.65 -29.67 21.65
N ALA A 590 12.42 -28.55 20.97
CA ALA A 590 13.46 -27.73 20.36
C ALA A 590 13.25 -26.22 20.65
N PRO A 591 13.42 -25.78 21.92
CA PRO A 591 13.27 -24.38 22.29
C PRO A 591 14.17 -23.47 21.45
N GLY A 592 13.61 -22.37 20.94
CA GLY A 592 14.35 -21.39 20.13
C GLY A 592 14.70 -21.84 18.70
N ARG A 593 14.11 -22.94 18.20
CA ARG A 593 14.35 -23.46 16.84
C ARG A 593 13.10 -23.59 15.98
N VAL A 594 11.92 -23.38 16.55
CA VAL A 594 10.62 -23.56 15.89
C VAL A 594 9.80 -22.29 16.08
N PHE A 595 9.47 -21.63 14.97
CA PHE A 595 8.81 -20.33 14.99
C PHE A 595 7.65 -20.26 14.00
N ILE A 596 6.54 -19.65 14.42
CA ILE A 596 5.56 -19.11 13.47
C ILE A 596 6.16 -17.84 12.86
N GLY A 597 5.92 -17.60 11.57
CA GLY A 597 6.59 -16.55 10.83
C GLY A 597 6.41 -15.14 11.42
N ASP A 598 5.24 -14.84 11.99
CA ASP A 598 4.99 -13.57 12.66
C ASP A 598 5.89 -13.35 13.89
N GLU A 599 6.33 -14.41 14.58
CA GLU A 599 7.22 -14.30 15.75
C GLU A 599 8.59 -13.74 15.37
N ILE A 600 9.08 -14.07 14.16
CA ILE A 600 10.35 -13.55 13.67
C ILE A 600 10.17 -12.10 13.22
N ALA A 601 9.13 -11.83 12.43
CA ALA A 601 8.84 -10.48 11.92
C ALA A 601 8.52 -9.45 13.02
N GLU A 602 7.94 -9.87 14.14
CA GLU A 602 7.60 -9.03 15.29
C GLU A 602 8.76 -8.87 16.31
N GLY A 603 9.95 -9.38 15.99
CA GLY A 603 11.12 -9.25 16.87
C GLY A 603 11.05 -10.10 18.13
N ARG A 604 10.18 -11.13 18.17
CA ARG A 604 10.19 -12.18 19.21
C ARG A 604 11.28 -13.24 18.97
N PHE A 605 12.03 -13.09 17.88
CA PHE A 605 13.24 -13.82 17.54
C PHE A 605 14.49 -13.14 18.14
N ASP A 606 15.26 -13.88 18.94
CA ASP A 606 16.53 -13.39 19.49
C ASP A 606 17.69 -13.62 18.50
N ALA A 607 18.03 -12.56 17.77
CA ALA A 607 19.15 -12.56 16.83
C ALA A 607 20.50 -12.90 17.49
N ARG A 608 20.72 -12.55 18.76
CA ARG A 608 21.97 -12.87 19.46
C ARG A 608 22.06 -14.36 19.75
N ALA A 609 20.96 -14.97 20.20
CA ALA A 609 20.88 -16.42 20.39
C ALA A 609 21.07 -17.18 19.06
N ALA A 610 20.61 -16.61 17.93
CA ALA A 610 20.80 -17.19 16.61
C ALA A 610 22.26 -17.22 16.14
N SER A 611 23.10 -16.31 16.65
CA SER A 611 24.55 -16.26 16.35
C SER A 611 25.45 -16.98 17.37
N ALA A 612 24.89 -17.49 18.47
CA ALA A 612 25.65 -18.09 19.57
C ALA A 612 26.24 -19.47 19.20
N GLU A 613 27.26 -19.91 19.96
CA GLU A 613 27.80 -21.27 19.81
C GLU A 613 26.70 -22.31 20.07
N GLY A 614 26.49 -23.24 19.12
CA GLY A 614 25.43 -24.23 19.18
C GLY A 614 24.09 -23.80 18.58
N ALA A 615 23.96 -22.56 18.09
CA ALA A 615 22.80 -22.08 17.36
C ALA A 615 22.54 -22.86 16.05
N PRO A 616 21.29 -22.90 15.56
CA PRO A 616 20.97 -23.48 14.25
C PRO A 616 21.70 -22.75 13.10
N LYS A 617 22.40 -23.52 12.26
CA LYS A 617 23.13 -22.98 11.10
C LYS A 617 22.37 -23.17 9.80
N THR A 618 21.44 -24.13 9.77
CA THR A 618 20.53 -24.35 8.65
C THR A 618 19.09 -24.09 9.09
N TRP A 619 18.37 -23.33 8.27
CA TRP A 619 17.01 -22.90 8.54
C TRP A 619 16.10 -23.29 7.38
N LEU A 620 14.96 -23.87 7.71
CA LEU A 620 13.90 -24.19 6.76
C LEU A 620 12.74 -23.22 6.97
N VAL A 621 12.50 -22.37 5.99
CA VAL A 621 11.32 -21.50 5.93
C VAL A 621 10.28 -22.19 5.08
N ALA A 622 9.28 -22.79 5.73
CA ALA A 622 8.19 -23.47 5.08
C ALA A 622 7.12 -22.45 4.68
N GLY A 623 7.00 -22.22 3.37
CA GLY A 623 6.13 -21.25 2.74
C GLY A 623 6.89 -20.07 2.13
N ALA A 624 6.62 -19.81 0.85
CA ALA A 624 7.34 -18.84 0.03
C ALA A 624 6.59 -17.51 -0.16
N GLY A 625 5.73 -17.14 0.81
CA GLY A 625 5.02 -15.87 0.82
C GLY A 625 5.91 -14.70 1.25
N GLY A 626 5.35 -13.48 1.28
CA GLY A 626 6.06 -12.29 1.75
C GLY A 626 6.64 -12.44 3.17
N THR A 627 5.87 -13.02 4.10
CA THR A 627 6.36 -13.36 5.45
C THR A 627 7.58 -14.29 5.41
N GLY A 628 7.59 -15.27 4.49
CA GLY A 628 8.69 -16.21 4.36
C GLY A 628 9.98 -15.58 3.82
N VAL A 629 9.85 -14.70 2.82
CA VAL A 629 10.99 -13.92 2.29
C VAL A 629 11.55 -12.98 3.35
N ALA A 630 10.67 -12.26 4.06
CA ALA A 630 11.07 -11.40 5.16
C ALA A 630 11.84 -12.20 6.21
N ASN A 631 11.27 -13.28 6.74
CA ASN A 631 11.93 -14.11 7.75
C ASN A 631 13.28 -14.68 7.29
N ALA A 632 13.41 -15.02 6.01
CA ALA A 632 14.70 -15.45 5.46
C ALA A 632 15.74 -14.31 5.53
N GLU A 633 15.37 -13.08 5.17
CA GLU A 633 16.24 -11.91 5.31
C GLU A 633 16.65 -11.71 6.78
N ILE A 634 15.69 -11.72 7.71
CA ILE A 634 15.94 -11.52 9.15
C ILE A 634 16.99 -12.49 9.68
N ILE A 635 16.86 -13.76 9.31
CA ILE A 635 17.78 -14.82 9.75
C ILE A 635 19.17 -14.62 9.13
N LEU A 636 19.24 -14.29 7.83
CA LEU A 636 20.50 -14.10 7.10
C LEU A 636 21.28 -12.87 7.54
N GLU A 637 20.59 -11.80 7.95
CA GLU A 637 21.20 -10.60 8.52
C GLU A 637 21.63 -10.80 9.98
N ALA A 638 20.89 -11.61 10.74
CA ALA A 638 21.19 -11.88 12.14
C ALA A 638 22.43 -12.77 12.34
N ASP A 639 22.65 -13.77 11.48
CA ASP A 639 23.82 -14.66 11.55
C ASP A 639 24.54 -14.74 10.18
N PRO A 640 25.81 -14.27 10.07
CA PRO A 640 26.58 -14.35 8.83
C PRO A 640 26.85 -15.79 8.35
N GLU A 641 26.72 -16.80 9.21
CA GLU A 641 26.90 -18.21 8.86
C GLU A 641 25.60 -18.95 8.57
N ALA A 642 24.43 -18.32 8.80
CA ALA A 642 23.15 -18.98 8.57
C ALA A 642 22.94 -19.30 7.08
N ARG A 643 22.39 -20.48 6.82
CA ARG A 643 21.90 -20.89 5.51
C ARG A 643 20.40 -21.11 5.59
N VAL A 644 19.65 -20.46 4.72
CA VAL A 644 18.19 -20.52 4.68
C VAL A 644 17.72 -21.20 3.42
N THR A 645 16.77 -22.13 3.55
CA THR A 645 16.01 -22.68 2.42
C THR A 645 14.55 -22.25 2.54
N ILE A 646 14.06 -21.50 1.55
CA ILE A 646 12.63 -21.22 1.38
C ILE A 646 12.03 -22.39 0.60
N TYR A 647 11.04 -23.05 1.19
CA TYR A 647 10.40 -24.25 0.63
C TYR A 647 8.91 -24.00 0.39
N GLY A 648 8.40 -24.29 -0.81
CA GLY A 648 6.96 -24.17 -1.05
C GLY A 648 6.51 -24.48 -2.47
N PRO A 649 5.18 -24.46 -2.70
CA PRO A 649 4.61 -24.89 -3.98
C PRO A 649 4.78 -23.88 -5.10
N ASN A 650 4.84 -22.58 -4.76
CA ASN A 650 4.89 -21.47 -5.71
C ASN A 650 5.37 -20.19 -5.00
N LEU A 651 5.93 -19.26 -5.76
CA LEU A 651 6.16 -17.87 -5.33
C LEU A 651 4.95 -17.01 -5.71
N PRO A 652 4.46 -16.11 -4.84
CA PRO A 652 3.51 -15.09 -5.23
C PRO A 652 4.09 -14.14 -6.30
N PRO A 653 3.36 -13.83 -7.38
CA PRO A 653 3.87 -12.98 -8.47
C PRO A 653 4.30 -11.56 -8.05
N ALA A 654 3.75 -11.03 -6.96
CA ALA A 654 4.14 -9.72 -6.46
C ALA A 654 5.57 -9.69 -5.90
N LEU A 655 6.10 -10.82 -5.40
CA LEU A 655 7.45 -10.87 -4.82
C LEU A 655 8.53 -10.63 -5.87
N GLU A 656 8.34 -11.15 -7.09
CA GLU A 656 9.28 -10.92 -8.21
C GLU A 656 9.39 -9.44 -8.59
N ASN A 657 8.43 -8.63 -8.15
CA ASN A 657 8.36 -7.20 -8.41
C ASN A 657 8.79 -6.35 -7.21
N GLN A 658 9.20 -6.95 -6.09
CA GLN A 658 9.60 -6.23 -4.87
C GLN A 658 11.10 -5.96 -4.83
N VAL A 659 11.49 -4.76 -4.37
CA VAL A 659 12.91 -4.39 -4.20
C VAL A 659 13.62 -5.31 -3.21
N GLN A 660 12.94 -5.72 -2.13
CA GLN A 660 13.51 -6.63 -1.14
C GLN A 660 13.93 -7.97 -1.75
N PHE A 661 13.01 -8.63 -2.46
CA PHE A 661 13.27 -9.98 -2.96
C PHE A 661 14.37 -9.97 -4.03
N THR A 662 14.40 -8.95 -4.90
CA THR A 662 15.49 -8.77 -5.86
C THR A 662 16.84 -8.63 -5.17
N ALA A 663 16.96 -7.73 -4.19
CA ALA A 663 18.19 -7.52 -3.43
C ALA A 663 18.64 -8.79 -2.68
N LEU A 664 17.69 -9.51 -2.09
CA LEU A 664 17.96 -10.75 -1.36
C LEU A 664 18.56 -11.83 -2.28
N ARG A 665 18.03 -11.99 -3.50
CA ARG A 665 18.56 -12.95 -4.49
C ARG A 665 19.96 -12.59 -4.93
N GLU A 666 20.19 -11.32 -5.29
CA GLU A 666 21.50 -10.84 -5.74
C GLU A 666 22.57 -11.02 -4.67
N ARG A 667 22.21 -10.85 -3.39
CA ARG A 667 23.15 -10.99 -2.28
C ARG A 667 23.40 -12.44 -1.85
N PHE A 668 22.38 -13.29 -1.82
CA PHE A 668 22.47 -14.60 -1.15
C PHE A 668 22.19 -15.83 -2.03
N VAL A 669 21.62 -15.69 -3.23
CA VAL A 669 21.31 -16.83 -4.11
C VAL A 669 22.40 -16.99 -5.17
N SER A 670 23.04 -18.16 -5.23
CA SER A 670 24.18 -18.39 -6.14
C SER A 670 23.86 -18.22 -7.62
N GLU A 671 22.63 -18.52 -8.06
CA GLU A 671 22.21 -18.33 -9.46
C GLU A 671 22.26 -16.85 -9.90
N TYR A 672 22.10 -15.93 -8.94
CA TYR A 672 22.11 -14.48 -9.16
C TYR A 672 23.44 -13.83 -8.78
N GLY A 673 24.49 -14.63 -8.53
CA GLY A 673 25.82 -14.14 -8.13
C GLY A 673 26.02 -13.97 -6.61
N GLY A 674 25.03 -14.35 -5.80
CA GLY A 674 25.12 -14.29 -4.34
C GLY A 674 25.97 -15.39 -3.71
N ASP A 675 26.20 -15.28 -2.40
CA ASP A 675 27.09 -16.17 -1.64
C ASP A 675 26.58 -17.61 -1.41
N GLY A 676 25.34 -17.91 -1.82
CA GLY A 676 24.73 -19.23 -1.71
C GLY A 676 24.17 -19.57 -0.34
N ARG A 677 24.02 -18.59 0.56
CA ARG A 677 23.36 -18.78 1.85
C ARG A 677 21.84 -18.89 1.74
N LEU A 678 21.23 -18.42 0.64
CA LEU A 678 19.80 -18.58 0.38
C LEU A 678 19.56 -19.60 -0.75
N THR A 679 18.71 -20.58 -0.48
CA THR A 679 18.16 -21.51 -1.47
C THR A 679 16.64 -21.34 -1.59
N ILE A 680 16.13 -21.32 -2.82
CA ILE A 680 14.70 -21.20 -3.11
C ILE A 680 14.23 -22.50 -3.77
N ASP A 681 13.62 -23.41 -3.00
CA ASP A 681 13.13 -24.72 -3.45
C ASP A 681 11.62 -24.69 -3.71
N ILE A 682 11.26 -24.22 -4.92
CA ILE A 682 9.88 -24.00 -5.32
C ILE A 682 9.46 -25.04 -6.37
N HIS A 683 8.46 -25.85 -6.03
CA HIS A 683 7.95 -26.90 -6.92
C HIS A 683 6.48 -27.19 -6.60
N PRO A 684 5.56 -27.40 -7.56
CA PRO A 684 4.15 -27.65 -7.28
C PRO A 684 3.86 -28.80 -6.29
N ASP A 685 4.76 -29.77 -6.23
CA ASP A 685 4.69 -30.92 -5.31
C ASP A 685 5.26 -30.64 -3.91
N ASN A 686 5.93 -29.50 -3.71
CA ASN A 686 6.45 -29.04 -2.43
C ASN A 686 5.32 -28.50 -1.53
N ARG A 687 4.38 -29.38 -1.19
CA ARG A 687 3.30 -29.08 -0.25
C ARG A 687 3.79 -29.27 1.17
N VAL A 688 3.67 -28.22 1.97
CA VAL A 688 4.02 -28.26 3.39
C VAL A 688 2.98 -29.05 4.16
N GLY A 689 3.43 -30.05 4.91
CA GLY A 689 2.62 -30.89 5.78
C GLY A 689 2.61 -30.41 7.22
N ALA A 690 2.31 -31.33 8.15
CA ALA A 690 2.59 -31.10 9.56
C ALA A 690 4.11 -31.12 9.81
N VAL A 691 4.57 -30.38 10.82
CA VAL A 691 6.00 -30.28 11.14
C VAL A 691 6.61 -31.66 11.37
N GLN A 692 7.61 -32.03 10.57
CA GLN A 692 8.35 -33.29 10.73
C GLN A 692 9.64 -33.02 11.48
N MET A 693 9.71 -33.50 12.72
CA MET A 693 10.89 -33.38 13.57
C MET A 693 11.45 -34.77 13.90
N SER A 694 12.77 -34.92 13.80
CA SER A 694 13.52 -36.09 14.25
C SER A 694 14.77 -35.67 15.02
N LEU A 695 15.35 -36.58 15.78
CA LEU A 695 16.69 -36.38 16.35
C LEU A 695 17.73 -36.88 15.34
N GLY A 696 18.72 -36.04 15.02
CA GLY A 696 19.86 -36.40 14.20
C GLY A 696 20.81 -37.36 14.92
N PRO A 697 21.83 -37.88 14.20
CA PRO A 697 22.86 -38.76 14.80
C PRO A 697 23.64 -38.10 15.94
N ASP A 698 23.69 -36.76 15.97
CA ASP A 698 24.29 -35.93 17.02
C ASP A 698 23.36 -35.67 18.21
N GLY A 699 22.16 -36.27 18.21
CA GLY A 699 21.13 -36.07 19.24
C GLY A 699 20.42 -34.72 19.14
N LYS A 700 20.68 -33.91 18.11
CA LYS A 700 20.06 -32.59 17.95
C LYS A 700 18.78 -32.67 17.12
N PRO A 701 17.79 -31.80 17.36
CA PRO A 701 16.59 -31.75 16.54
C PRO A 701 16.93 -31.39 15.08
N ARG A 702 16.21 -32.04 14.16
CA ARG A 702 16.23 -31.81 12.71
C ARG A 702 14.82 -31.73 12.19
N PHE A 703 14.57 -30.77 11.32
CA PHE A 703 13.28 -30.51 10.71
C PHE A 703 13.33 -30.80 9.22
N ARG A 704 12.29 -31.44 8.69
CA ARG A 704 12.28 -31.90 7.31
C ARG A 704 11.01 -31.51 6.55
N GLU A 705 11.19 -31.05 5.32
CA GLU A 705 10.14 -30.96 4.30
C GLU A 705 10.66 -31.53 2.99
N GLY A 706 10.02 -32.60 2.50
CA GLY A 706 10.46 -33.32 1.31
C GLY A 706 11.90 -33.81 1.41
N ARG A 707 12.79 -33.19 0.62
CA ARG A 707 14.24 -33.49 0.56
C ARG A 707 15.10 -32.53 1.38
N VAL A 708 14.52 -31.48 1.94
CA VAL A 708 15.23 -30.44 2.68
C VAL A 708 15.19 -30.79 4.16
N GLU A 709 16.35 -30.74 4.81
CA GLU A 709 16.51 -30.93 6.25
C GLU A 709 17.28 -29.73 6.84
N ALA A 710 16.87 -29.26 8.02
CA ALA A 710 17.45 -28.10 8.68
C ALA A 710 17.47 -28.22 10.22
N ASP A 711 18.30 -27.40 10.87
CA ASP A 711 18.43 -27.30 12.33
C ASP A 711 17.28 -26.55 13.01
N ALA A 712 16.57 -25.72 12.24
CA ALA A 712 15.46 -24.89 12.69
C ALA A 712 14.37 -24.75 11.61
N TYR A 713 13.15 -24.44 12.04
CA TYR A 713 11.95 -24.41 11.23
C TYR A 713 11.13 -23.14 11.45
N VAL A 714 10.70 -22.51 10.36
CA VAL A 714 9.82 -21.34 10.36
C VAL A 714 8.59 -21.62 9.53
N ALA A 715 7.41 -21.51 10.13
CA ALA A 715 6.13 -21.67 9.44
C ALA A 715 5.62 -20.33 8.87
N SER A 716 5.61 -20.16 7.56
CA SER A 716 5.11 -18.97 6.84
C SER A 716 4.08 -19.37 5.76
N LEU A 717 3.01 -20.03 6.20
CA LEU A 717 2.13 -20.86 5.37
C LEU A 717 0.89 -20.14 4.81
N GLY A 718 0.77 -18.85 5.09
CA GLY A 718 -0.44 -18.06 4.88
C GLY A 718 -1.26 -17.99 6.17
N ARG A 719 -2.34 -17.21 6.13
CA ARG A 719 -3.08 -16.82 7.32
C ARG A 719 -4.47 -17.44 7.35
N THR A 720 -4.98 -17.74 8.54
CA THR A 720 -6.42 -17.99 8.71
C THR A 720 -7.18 -16.67 8.58
N ALA A 721 -8.50 -16.74 8.43
CA ALA A 721 -9.36 -15.57 8.47
C ALA A 721 -10.36 -15.69 9.63
N PRO A 722 -9.89 -15.67 10.88
CA PRO A 722 -10.75 -15.66 12.06
C PRO A 722 -11.35 -14.25 12.23
N MET A 723 -12.33 -14.15 13.12
CA MET A 723 -12.75 -12.87 13.67
C MET A 723 -11.53 -12.12 14.25
N PRO A 724 -11.33 -10.80 13.97
CA PRO A 724 -10.25 -10.03 14.59
C PRO A 724 -10.27 -10.19 16.12
N GLU A 725 -9.08 -10.28 16.74
CA GLU A 725 -8.95 -10.53 18.18
C GLU A 725 -9.76 -9.53 19.01
N ALA A 726 -9.77 -8.25 18.61
CA ALA A 726 -10.53 -7.19 19.25
C ALA A 726 -12.06 -7.43 19.23
N LEU A 727 -12.58 -8.29 18.35
CA LEU A 727 -14.00 -8.60 18.20
C LEU A 727 -14.39 -9.98 18.71
N ARG A 728 -13.42 -10.83 19.07
CA ARG A 728 -13.66 -12.24 19.41
C ARG A 728 -14.63 -12.38 20.60
N GLY A 729 -14.34 -11.71 21.71
CA GLY A 729 -15.19 -11.75 22.91
C GLY A 729 -16.62 -11.21 22.68
N LEU A 730 -16.77 -10.18 21.85
CA LEU A 730 -18.08 -9.67 21.44
C LEU A 730 -18.86 -10.69 20.60
N SER A 731 -18.18 -11.36 19.67
CA SER A 731 -18.77 -12.38 18.80
C SER A 731 -19.24 -13.59 19.60
N GLU A 732 -18.36 -14.13 20.46
CA GLU A 732 -18.65 -15.27 21.35
C GLU A 732 -19.81 -14.94 22.29
N GLY A 733 -19.76 -13.78 22.96
CA GLY A 733 -20.83 -13.35 23.87
C GLY A 733 -22.18 -13.19 23.17
N THR A 734 -22.19 -12.64 21.95
CA THR A 734 -23.41 -12.49 21.14
C THR A 734 -24.02 -13.85 20.81
N ARG A 735 -23.21 -14.81 20.36
CA ARG A 735 -23.67 -16.16 19.99
C ARG A 735 -24.10 -16.99 21.19
N ALA A 736 -23.36 -16.91 22.30
CA ALA A 736 -23.73 -17.58 23.55
C ALA A 736 -25.09 -17.09 24.08
N GLY A 737 -25.43 -15.82 23.84
CA GLY A 737 -26.74 -15.25 24.14
C GLY A 737 -27.86 -15.58 23.13
N GLY A 738 -27.60 -16.46 22.15
CA GLY A 738 -28.56 -16.81 21.08
C GLY A 738 -28.72 -15.72 20.01
N GLY A 739 -27.79 -14.77 19.96
CA GLY A 739 -27.78 -13.68 19.00
C GLY A 739 -27.24 -14.05 17.61
N GLN A 740 -27.22 -13.08 16.71
CA GLN A 740 -26.72 -13.20 15.34
C GLN A 740 -25.56 -12.24 15.08
N VAL A 741 -24.62 -12.68 14.25
CA VAL A 741 -23.51 -11.87 13.75
C VAL A 741 -23.63 -11.80 12.23
N ARG A 742 -23.69 -10.59 11.67
CA ARG A 742 -23.84 -10.35 10.23
C ARG A 742 -22.75 -9.41 9.72
N GLY A 743 -22.34 -9.61 8.47
CA GLY A 743 -21.30 -8.79 7.84
C GLY A 743 -21.75 -8.14 6.54
N ASP A 744 -21.20 -6.96 6.25
CA ASP A 744 -21.32 -6.26 4.96
C ASP A 744 -19.97 -5.68 4.54
N LEU A 745 -19.68 -5.69 3.24
CA LEU A 745 -18.52 -4.99 2.67
C LEU A 745 -18.85 -3.50 2.54
N MET A 746 -17.86 -2.65 2.80
CA MET A 746 -17.99 -1.19 2.74
C MET A 746 -17.25 -0.65 1.52
N PHE A 747 -17.93 0.20 0.76
CA PHE A 747 -17.39 0.89 -0.41
C PHE A 747 -17.70 2.38 -0.34
N ASP A 748 -16.91 3.22 -1.01
CA ASP A 748 -17.33 4.60 -1.27
C ASP A 748 -18.27 4.70 -2.49
N ARG A 749 -18.77 5.90 -2.78
CA ARG A 749 -19.59 6.19 -3.97
C ARG A 749 -18.90 5.85 -5.30
N ASP A 750 -17.57 5.79 -5.30
CA ASP A 750 -16.73 5.46 -6.44
C ASP A 750 -16.35 3.98 -6.47
N ARG A 751 -17.01 3.18 -5.63
CA ARG A 751 -16.85 1.72 -5.50
C ARG A 751 -15.45 1.32 -5.06
N GLN A 752 -14.71 2.20 -4.41
CA GLN A 752 -13.44 1.84 -3.80
C GLN A 752 -13.70 1.11 -2.48
N TYR A 753 -13.01 0.00 -2.27
CA TYR A 753 -13.16 -0.78 -1.05
C TYR A 753 -12.62 -0.03 0.17
N LEU A 754 -13.42 0.01 1.25
CA LEU A 754 -13.10 0.72 2.49
C LEU A 754 -12.89 -0.22 3.70
N GLY A 755 -13.31 -1.48 3.56
CA GLY A 755 -13.25 -2.50 4.60
C GLY A 755 -14.57 -3.25 4.74
N TYR A 756 -14.88 -3.79 5.92
CA TYR A 756 -16.16 -4.44 6.19
C TYR A 756 -16.76 -4.00 7.52
N GLY A 757 -18.07 -4.04 7.64
CA GLY A 757 -18.80 -3.87 8.89
C GLY A 757 -19.25 -5.21 9.45
N VAL A 758 -19.21 -5.34 10.77
CA VAL A 758 -19.81 -6.47 11.50
C VAL A 758 -20.87 -5.94 12.45
N THR A 759 -22.04 -6.55 12.40
CA THR A 759 -23.20 -6.23 13.22
C THR A 759 -23.48 -7.40 14.15
N PHE A 760 -23.54 -7.12 15.45
CA PHE A 760 -23.81 -8.06 16.53
C PHE A 760 -25.20 -7.76 17.10
N GLU A 761 -26.13 -8.71 16.98
CA GLU A 761 -27.52 -8.58 17.41
C GLU A 761 -27.85 -9.62 18.49
N ALA A 762 -28.14 -9.20 19.72
CA ALA A 762 -28.55 -10.09 20.81
C ALA A 762 -29.52 -9.38 21.76
N GLY A 763 -30.57 -10.09 22.22
CA GLY A 763 -31.50 -9.57 23.23
C GLY A 763 -32.17 -8.24 22.87
N GLY A 764 -32.46 -7.99 21.58
CA GLY A 764 -33.03 -6.74 21.08
C GLY A 764 -32.05 -5.56 21.00
N ARG A 765 -30.75 -5.79 21.25
CA ARG A 765 -29.67 -4.81 21.12
C ARG A 765 -28.85 -5.08 19.87
N GLN A 766 -28.32 -4.01 19.29
CA GLN A 766 -27.48 -4.05 18.11
C GLN A 766 -26.21 -3.23 18.32
N HIS A 767 -25.05 -3.85 18.09
CA HIS A 767 -23.76 -3.18 18.07
C HIS A 767 -23.13 -3.34 16.69
N ARG A 768 -22.58 -2.26 16.12
CA ARG A 768 -21.83 -2.31 14.87
C ARG A 768 -20.37 -1.96 15.13
N VAL A 769 -19.47 -2.67 14.47
CA VAL A 769 -18.05 -2.37 14.42
C VAL A 769 -17.57 -2.36 12.97
N GLU A 770 -16.67 -1.45 12.63
CA GLU A 770 -16.08 -1.34 11.29
C GLU A 770 -14.63 -1.82 11.30
N VAL A 771 -14.27 -2.69 10.36
CA VAL A 771 -12.92 -3.24 10.21
C VAL A 771 -12.31 -2.72 8.91
N THR A 772 -11.09 -2.17 9.00
CA THR A 772 -10.38 -1.56 7.87
C THR A 772 -8.88 -1.91 7.88
N GLY A 773 -8.13 -1.37 6.92
CA GLY A 773 -6.71 -1.66 6.71
C GLY A 773 -6.45 -3.13 6.37
N ALA A 774 -5.26 -3.65 6.68
CA ALA A 774 -4.93 -5.04 6.33
C ALA A 774 -5.87 -6.08 6.93
N ALA A 775 -6.40 -5.84 8.13
CA ALA A 775 -7.38 -6.71 8.78
C ALA A 775 -8.62 -6.94 7.90
N SER A 776 -8.96 -5.95 7.06
CA SER A 776 -10.12 -6.01 6.18
C SER A 776 -9.93 -6.84 4.90
N GLN A 777 -8.72 -7.32 4.62
CA GLN A 777 -8.42 -8.11 3.42
C GLN A 777 -8.69 -9.61 3.61
N LEU A 778 -8.93 -10.04 4.85
CA LEU A 778 -9.28 -11.41 5.23
C LEU A 778 -10.60 -11.39 5.99
N LEU A 779 -11.64 -11.94 5.36
CA LEU A 779 -13.01 -11.92 5.88
C LEU A 779 -13.26 -13.11 6.82
N PRO A 780 -13.82 -12.88 8.02
CA PRO A 780 -14.20 -13.94 8.96
C PRO A 780 -15.14 -14.97 8.31
N ARG A 781 -14.74 -16.24 8.27
CA ARG A 781 -15.46 -17.33 7.56
C ARG A 781 -16.82 -17.67 8.16
N ASP A 782 -16.98 -17.38 9.44
CA ASP A 782 -18.21 -17.53 10.22
C ASP A 782 -19.22 -16.40 9.98
N VAL A 783 -18.81 -15.35 9.26
CA VAL A 783 -19.64 -14.19 8.91
C VAL A 783 -19.83 -14.06 7.39
N PHE A 784 -18.78 -14.31 6.61
CA PHE A 784 -18.76 -14.10 5.17
C PHE A 784 -18.61 -15.42 4.38
N PRO A 785 -19.38 -15.61 3.30
CA PRO A 785 -19.21 -16.75 2.41
C PRO A 785 -17.82 -16.81 1.73
N ARG A 786 -17.36 -18.01 1.40
CA ARG A 786 -16.08 -18.22 0.68
C ARG A 786 -16.03 -17.50 -0.67
N ASP A 787 -17.15 -17.45 -1.38
CA ASP A 787 -17.24 -16.78 -2.68
C ASP A 787 -17.06 -15.27 -2.55
N THR A 788 -17.52 -14.66 -1.44
CA THR A 788 -17.28 -13.25 -1.14
C THR A 788 -15.80 -12.97 -0.92
N GLN A 789 -15.10 -13.83 -0.17
CA GLN A 789 -13.64 -13.73 0.00
C GLN A 789 -12.92 -13.89 -1.35
N ALA A 790 -13.33 -14.85 -2.18
CA ALA A 790 -12.71 -15.07 -3.49
C ALA A 790 -12.91 -13.85 -4.42
N ALA A 791 -14.11 -13.27 -4.44
CA ALA A 791 -14.41 -12.04 -5.18
C ALA A 791 -13.59 -10.85 -4.66
N LEU A 792 -13.46 -10.70 -3.34
CA LEU A 792 -12.64 -9.66 -2.72
C LEU A 792 -11.17 -9.80 -3.11
N THR A 793 -10.62 -11.03 -3.08
CA THR A 793 -9.24 -11.29 -3.51
C THR A 793 -9.04 -10.99 -5.00
N ALA A 794 -9.99 -11.35 -5.87
CA ALA A 794 -9.92 -11.02 -7.30
C ALA A 794 -9.93 -9.51 -7.55
N MET A 795 -10.80 -8.78 -6.84
CA MET A 795 -10.83 -7.32 -6.86
C MET A 795 -9.50 -6.72 -6.38
N ALA A 796 -8.99 -7.19 -5.23
CA ALA A 796 -7.76 -6.73 -4.63
C ALA A 796 -6.54 -6.86 -5.57
N VAL A 797 -6.42 -7.99 -6.27
CA VAL A 797 -5.36 -8.21 -7.29
C VAL A 797 -5.53 -7.29 -8.50
N ARG A 798 -6.76 -6.94 -8.87
CA ARG A 798 -7.01 -5.99 -9.97
C ARG A 798 -6.74 -4.55 -9.53
N GLN A 799 -7.12 -4.17 -8.32
CA GLN A 799 -6.94 -2.84 -7.74
C GLN A 799 -5.46 -2.53 -7.51
N VAL A 800 -4.73 -3.48 -6.89
CA VAL A 800 -3.29 -3.40 -6.61
C VAL A 800 -2.60 -4.54 -7.37
N PRO A 801 -2.25 -4.32 -8.64
CA PRO A 801 -1.68 -5.36 -9.49
C PRO A 801 -0.28 -5.78 -9.04
N SER A 802 0.08 -7.05 -9.21
CA SER A 802 1.37 -7.59 -8.76
C SER A 802 2.59 -6.87 -9.35
N GLN A 803 2.44 -6.34 -10.58
CA GLN A 803 3.48 -5.54 -11.25
C GLN A 803 3.87 -4.29 -10.45
N SER A 804 2.97 -3.74 -9.62
CA SER A 804 3.26 -2.58 -8.77
C SER A 804 4.29 -2.86 -7.66
N GLY A 805 4.65 -4.13 -7.41
CA GLY A 805 5.44 -4.53 -6.25
C GLY A 805 4.66 -4.50 -4.92
N ASN A 806 3.41 -4.00 -4.93
CA ASN A 806 2.54 -3.97 -3.77
C ASN A 806 1.59 -5.16 -3.71
N ALA A 807 0.99 -5.34 -2.54
CA ALA A 807 -0.16 -6.20 -2.31
C ALA A 807 -1.25 -5.38 -1.61
N ALA A 808 -2.52 -5.76 -1.76
CA ALA A 808 -3.65 -5.05 -1.13
C ALA A 808 -3.54 -4.88 0.39
N PRO A 809 -3.05 -5.86 1.20
CA PRO A 809 -2.79 -5.62 2.62
C PRO A 809 -1.48 -4.87 2.89
N GLY A 810 -0.77 -4.41 1.87
CA GLY A 810 0.49 -3.69 1.97
C GLY A 810 0.32 -2.26 2.49
N PHE A 811 1.43 -1.65 2.90
CA PHE A 811 1.46 -0.37 3.61
C PHE A 811 0.79 0.78 2.83
N ALA A 812 1.22 1.03 1.59
CA ALA A 812 0.67 2.12 0.79
C ALA A 812 -0.83 1.95 0.44
N PRO A 813 -1.29 0.77 -0.04
CA PRO A 813 -2.72 0.53 -0.27
C PRO A 813 -3.59 0.68 0.98
N VAL A 814 -3.09 0.28 2.16
CA VAL A 814 -3.81 0.44 3.43
C VAL A 814 -3.94 1.91 3.84
N ALA A 815 -2.90 2.72 3.61
CA ALA A 815 -2.99 4.16 3.82
C ALA A 815 -4.05 4.78 2.88
N GLU A 816 -4.04 4.43 1.60
CA GLU A 816 -5.04 4.91 0.63
C GLU A 816 -6.48 4.49 1.03
N GLN A 817 -6.68 3.21 1.39
CA GLN A 817 -7.98 2.68 1.82
C GLN A 817 -8.55 3.46 3.02
N THR A 818 -7.73 3.72 4.03
CA THR A 818 -8.19 4.34 5.28
C THR A 818 -8.39 5.84 5.16
N ALA A 819 -7.57 6.54 4.36
CA ALA A 819 -7.81 7.92 3.99
C ALA A 819 -9.18 8.08 3.29
N ARG A 820 -9.51 7.18 2.34
CA ARG A 820 -10.81 7.17 1.67
C ARG A 820 -11.97 6.85 2.62
N LEU A 821 -11.77 5.96 3.59
CA LEU A 821 -12.80 5.70 4.61
C LEU A 821 -13.09 6.95 5.45
N ALA A 822 -12.05 7.70 5.84
CA ALA A 822 -12.22 8.95 6.58
C ALA A 822 -13.00 9.99 5.74
N GLU A 823 -12.65 10.16 4.47
CA GLU A 823 -13.35 11.05 3.54
C GLU A 823 -14.81 10.63 3.32
N ALA A 824 -15.06 9.34 3.08
CA ALA A 824 -16.40 8.80 2.87
C ALA A 824 -17.28 8.94 4.12
N ARG A 825 -16.71 8.77 5.33
CA ARG A 825 -17.42 9.03 6.60
C ARG A 825 -17.76 10.50 6.75
N ALA A 826 -16.82 11.40 6.49
CA ALA A 826 -17.04 12.85 6.58
C ALA A 826 -18.14 13.34 5.62
N ARG A 827 -18.29 12.68 4.46
CA ARG A 827 -19.32 12.99 3.46
C ARG A 827 -20.61 12.18 3.61
N GLY A 828 -20.66 11.18 4.50
CA GLY A 828 -21.80 10.27 4.64
C GLY A 828 -22.03 9.38 3.40
N THR A 829 -20.99 9.04 2.66
CA THR A 829 -21.05 8.30 1.38
C THR A 829 -20.53 6.86 1.48
N VAL A 830 -20.52 6.27 2.67
CA VAL A 830 -20.18 4.84 2.84
C VAL A 830 -21.36 3.98 2.42
N GLU A 831 -21.18 3.21 1.36
CA GLU A 831 -22.13 2.22 0.86
C GLU A 831 -21.84 0.83 1.42
N ARG A 832 -22.89 0.06 1.69
CA ARG A 832 -22.78 -1.29 2.26
C ARG A 832 -23.32 -2.31 1.27
N HIS A 833 -22.53 -3.34 1.01
CA HIS A 833 -22.80 -4.33 -0.03
C HIS A 833 -22.57 -5.75 0.51
N ALA A 834 -23.40 -6.71 0.12
CA ALA A 834 -23.21 -8.11 0.50
C ALA A 834 -22.06 -8.80 -0.28
N SER A 835 -21.69 -8.24 -1.44
CA SER A 835 -20.68 -8.75 -2.35
C SER A 835 -19.89 -7.62 -3.00
N VAL A 836 -18.80 -7.97 -3.67
CA VAL A 836 -18.02 -7.02 -4.47
C VAL A 836 -18.87 -6.50 -5.64
N PRO A 837 -18.86 -5.18 -5.94
CA PRO A 837 -19.54 -4.62 -7.10
C PRO A 837 -19.07 -5.23 -8.42
N GLU A 838 -20.01 -5.52 -9.32
CA GLU A 838 -19.73 -6.17 -10.62
C GLU A 838 -18.73 -5.40 -11.49
N SER A 839 -18.64 -4.07 -11.34
CA SER A 839 -17.65 -3.25 -12.07
C SER A 839 -16.20 -3.59 -11.73
N TRP A 840 -15.93 -4.34 -10.65
CA TRP A 840 -14.59 -4.85 -10.40
C TRP A 840 -14.27 -6.15 -11.15
N GLY A 841 -15.28 -6.85 -11.67
CA GLY A 841 -15.12 -8.02 -12.53
C GLY A 841 -14.53 -7.66 -13.89
N ARG A 842 -13.64 -8.49 -14.44
CA ARG A 842 -13.14 -8.31 -15.81
C ARG A 842 -14.23 -8.71 -16.81
N PRO A 843 -14.46 -7.93 -17.87
CA PRO A 843 -15.35 -8.34 -18.95
C PRO A 843 -14.90 -9.67 -19.56
N ALA A 844 -15.82 -10.55 -19.90
CA ALA A 844 -15.51 -11.77 -20.64
C ALA A 844 -14.94 -11.38 -22.01
N VAL A 845 -13.77 -11.93 -22.37
CA VAL A 845 -13.19 -11.72 -23.70
C VAL A 845 -14.08 -12.44 -24.72
N ALA A 846 -14.70 -11.69 -25.64
CA ALA A 846 -15.49 -12.26 -26.72
C ALA A 846 -14.62 -13.24 -27.53
N GLY A 847 -14.95 -14.53 -27.48
CA GLY A 847 -14.21 -15.61 -28.16
C GLY A 847 -13.66 -16.72 -27.26
N ALA A 848 -13.71 -16.57 -25.94
CA ALA A 848 -13.45 -17.68 -25.02
C ALA A 848 -14.74 -18.50 -24.84
N THR A 849 -14.91 -19.55 -25.63
CA THR A 849 -15.97 -20.54 -25.40
C THR A 849 -15.84 -21.12 -24.00
N ALA A 850 -16.91 -20.98 -23.21
CA ALA A 850 -17.05 -21.58 -21.90
C ALA A 850 -17.01 -23.11 -22.04
N SER A 851 -15.85 -23.71 -21.79
CA SER A 851 -15.79 -25.12 -21.39
C SER A 851 -16.00 -25.17 -19.87
N GLY A 852 -17.20 -25.61 -19.48
CA GLY A 852 -17.55 -25.84 -18.09
C GLY A 852 -16.66 -26.88 -17.42
N GLY A 853 -16.45 -26.68 -16.12
CA GLY A 853 -15.79 -27.62 -15.23
C GLY A 853 -14.96 -26.90 -14.18
N GLY A 854 -15.51 -26.77 -12.96
CA GLY A 854 -14.89 -26.05 -11.86
C GLY A 854 -13.41 -26.37 -11.66
N ALA A 855 -12.55 -25.38 -11.87
CA ALA A 855 -11.13 -25.47 -11.60
C ALA A 855 -10.66 -24.20 -10.90
N ASN A 856 -10.11 -24.42 -9.71
CA ASN A 856 -9.65 -23.48 -8.72
C ASN A 856 -8.60 -22.50 -9.32
N PRO A 857 -8.79 -21.17 -9.25
CA PRO A 857 -7.89 -20.19 -9.90
C PRO A 857 -6.47 -20.15 -9.30
N VAL A 858 -6.27 -20.78 -8.13
CA VAL A 858 -4.96 -20.89 -7.46
C VAL A 858 -4.03 -21.92 -8.13
N ALA A 859 -4.56 -22.88 -8.89
CA ALA A 859 -3.76 -23.98 -9.44
C ALA A 859 -3.17 -23.71 -10.83
N ASN A 860 -3.74 -22.81 -11.63
CA ASN A 860 -3.30 -22.61 -13.01
C ASN A 860 -2.06 -21.71 -13.15
N ALA A 861 -1.72 -20.92 -12.12
CA ALA A 861 -0.44 -20.21 -12.06
C ALA A 861 0.76 -21.17 -11.85
N ALA A 862 0.53 -22.38 -11.33
CA ALA A 862 1.59 -23.33 -10.97
C ALA A 862 2.06 -24.25 -12.12
N ARG A 863 1.42 -24.22 -13.29
CA ARG A 863 1.81 -25.05 -14.46
C ARG A 863 2.85 -24.42 -15.38
N LEU A 864 3.24 -23.16 -15.15
CA LEU A 864 3.87 -22.33 -16.20
C LEU A 864 5.37 -22.04 -16.03
N GLN A 865 6.08 -22.75 -15.16
CA GLN A 865 7.53 -22.55 -15.00
C GLN A 865 8.39 -23.82 -15.21
N SER A 866 7.80 -25.00 -15.43
CA SER A 866 8.54 -26.22 -15.78
C SER A 866 8.67 -26.41 -17.29
N GLY A 867 9.35 -25.47 -17.96
CA GLY A 867 9.48 -25.48 -19.42
C GLY A 867 10.71 -24.78 -20.00
N ARG A 868 11.78 -24.59 -19.22
CA ARG A 868 13.10 -24.23 -19.77
C ARG A 868 14.14 -25.24 -19.31
N ARG A 869 14.26 -26.33 -20.07
CA ARG A 869 15.49 -27.12 -20.13
C ARG A 869 16.05 -27.01 -21.54
N THR A 870 17.24 -26.44 -21.60
CA THR A 870 18.24 -26.61 -22.65
C THR A 870 18.36 -28.07 -23.07
N ALA A 871 18.19 -28.35 -24.36
CA ALA A 871 18.58 -29.63 -24.95
C ALA A 871 19.29 -29.39 -26.29
N SER A 872 20.61 -29.62 -26.28
CA SER A 872 21.43 -29.80 -27.48
C SER A 872 21.05 -31.11 -28.21
N PRO A 873 21.28 -31.20 -29.53
CA PRO A 873 20.71 -32.25 -30.38
C PRO A 873 21.63 -33.48 -30.52
N GLY A 874 21.03 -34.67 -30.60
CA GLY A 874 21.74 -35.90 -30.93
C GLY A 874 20.82 -36.98 -31.51
N GLY A 875 21.00 -37.27 -32.81
CA GLY A 875 20.93 -38.62 -33.37
C GLY A 875 19.63 -39.08 -34.05
N GLY A 876 19.66 -39.21 -35.39
CA GLY A 876 18.93 -40.27 -36.12
C GLY A 876 18.05 -39.81 -37.29
N VAL A 877 18.63 -39.74 -38.50
CA VAL A 877 17.94 -39.61 -39.81
C VAL A 877 17.67 -41.02 -40.39
N PRO A 878 16.75 -41.23 -41.37
CA PRO A 878 17.16 -41.07 -42.78
C PRO A 878 16.07 -40.53 -43.74
N GLY A 879 16.48 -39.82 -44.80
CA GLY A 879 15.62 -39.53 -45.95
C GLY A 879 15.98 -38.32 -46.84
N SER A 880 17.04 -38.45 -47.67
CA SER A 880 17.17 -37.90 -49.04
C SER A 880 17.59 -36.41 -49.30
N ALA A 881 18.92 -36.19 -49.37
CA ALA A 881 19.79 -35.50 -50.40
C ALA A 881 19.35 -34.24 -51.22
N PRO A 882 20.28 -33.44 -51.83
CA PRO A 882 21.63 -32.97 -51.40
C PRO A 882 22.01 -31.47 -51.75
N VAL A 883 22.84 -30.81 -50.90
CA VAL A 883 24.10 -30.00 -51.18
C VAL A 883 24.02 -28.69 -52.04
N PRO A 884 24.79 -27.57 -51.83
CA PRO A 884 26.17 -27.47 -51.30
C PRO A 884 26.55 -26.41 -50.22
N ARG A 885 27.69 -26.70 -49.56
CA ARG A 885 28.61 -25.85 -48.72
C ARG A 885 29.34 -24.81 -49.60
N ALA A 886 30.06 -23.77 -49.15
CA ALA A 886 30.94 -23.46 -47.99
C ALA A 886 31.21 -21.92 -47.99
N PRO A 887 32.14 -21.27 -47.23
CA PRO A 887 33.12 -21.75 -46.23
C PRO A 887 33.21 -20.92 -44.92
N ARG A 888 33.93 -21.44 -43.92
CA ARG A 888 34.50 -20.68 -42.77
C ARG A 888 36.00 -20.51 -43.01
N PRO A 889 36.59 -19.38 -42.58
CA PRO A 889 37.64 -19.44 -41.54
C PRO A 889 37.70 -18.15 -40.68
N PRO A 890 38.70 -17.92 -39.81
CA PRO A 890 39.31 -18.76 -38.77
C PRO A 890 39.24 -18.08 -37.38
N GLN A 891 39.57 -18.82 -36.32
CA GLN A 891 39.76 -18.27 -34.96
C GLN A 891 41.26 -18.24 -34.62
N PRO A 892 41.75 -17.16 -33.97
CA PRO A 892 42.96 -17.25 -33.14
C PRO A 892 42.74 -16.52 -31.77
N PRO A 893 43.71 -16.51 -30.84
CA PRO A 893 43.78 -17.45 -29.72
C PRO A 893 43.64 -16.78 -28.35
N ARG A 894 43.39 -17.57 -27.30
CA ARG A 894 43.49 -17.12 -25.91
C ARG A 894 44.96 -17.07 -25.46
N PRO A 895 45.35 -16.07 -24.65
CA PRO A 895 46.48 -16.21 -23.74
C PRO A 895 45.99 -16.49 -22.32
N GLY A 896 46.63 -17.44 -21.66
CA GLY A 896 46.59 -17.62 -20.22
C GLY A 896 47.94 -17.28 -19.60
N ARG A 897 47.91 -16.77 -18.37
CA ARG A 897 48.51 -17.38 -17.19
C ARG A 897 47.97 -16.70 -15.94
#